data_AF-A0AA36JF65-F1
#
_entry.id   AF-A0AA36JF65-F1
#
_cell.length_a   1.000
_cell.length_b   1.000
_cell.length_c   1.000
_cell.angle_alpha   90.00
_cell.angle_beta   90.00
_cell.angle_gamma   90.00
#
_symmetry.space_group_name_H-M   'P 1'
#
loop_
_entity.id
_entity.type
_entity.pdbx_description
1 polymer ?
#
loop_
_entity_poly.entity_id
_entity_poly.type
_entity_poly.pdbx_seq_one_letter_code
_entity_poly.pdbx_strand_id
1 'polypeptide(L)'
;MERVPTSEPEFDGKSVKGNHCRGWKACTFLATGVALILVGGVWARNHHGDHHKVDELLELFGRKRIRQAALGGGARGWSASGDADSDSAKKAEKSWDLLGGKGPKFKNKPRVRREWRTLSDEMREKVANAFWTLKTLTTEAGQAKYGPDFHNHDDMLFLHSCATTDPKCDQGHFGPQFMTFHRALLLKYERAMLSVDPSIEALPYWNIAFDSLNGKYRNDPEKYIFTNKYFGSYYGTGVNYQVIDGLFANWPIAKYTEERFGKDSPMAAISTCVRKEYFKGYKATTCDKCCGVAGCTCEESDERTTYLRNHDDCSPHVARWPEDPDAMGPLGGTYELLYSEEDFDKCKDIRLVRSWMEWQDCIEMGNFMCSQRFNFVMGQPEFPKTFRQKILPEMKRRAAAAVENEQGRFYREAVRQLEDAADSSSSDDSFTNVIKTLVKGLCGDYMLYGYLKQGRTFLGQGIDVEQPRFFHSQAHIKFGKDLLDVTTSPNEAAAFTGYHSDIDRNNMMWMVNSESAVSFMDDISWAYPRTQKVRPQDVAKTNTKGLGKGISGPFAIYDVLACGNNSDMFYEYEVGESPWLPGTLLNDVVNDGFPFKNLFTCKSDEKCDGGSKGYTHREMLYWTSPERTPYTYDTLEHLYYDI
;
A
#
# COMPACT_ATOMS: atom_id res chain seq x y z
N MET A 1 25.28 39.89 14.56
CA MET A 1 24.34 41.02 14.72
C MET A 1 23.32 40.63 15.78
N GLU A 2 22.43 41.54 16.17
CA GLU A 2 21.74 41.50 17.48
C GLU A 2 20.79 40.31 17.72
N ARG A 3 20.53 40.07 19.01
CA ARG A 3 19.44 39.21 19.49
C ARG A 3 18.17 40.05 19.65
N VAL A 4 17.04 39.55 19.16
CA VAL A 4 15.70 40.12 19.43
C VAL A 4 15.17 39.51 20.74
N PRO A 5 14.57 40.29 21.67
CA PRO A 5 14.04 39.78 22.92
C PRO A 5 12.65 39.16 22.75
N THR A 6 12.38 38.08 23.48
CA THR A 6 11.04 37.51 23.66
C THR A 6 10.28 38.26 24.76
N SER A 7 9.01 38.60 24.52
CA SER A 7 8.08 39.11 25.54
C SER A 7 6.88 38.18 25.66
N GLU A 8 6.65 37.65 26.87
CA GLU A 8 5.46 36.87 27.21
C GLU A 8 4.26 37.82 27.49
N PRO A 9 3.04 37.51 27.04
CA PRO A 9 1.84 38.24 27.44
C PRO A 9 1.23 37.67 28.74
N GLU A 10 0.81 38.55 29.64
CA GLU A 10 0.16 38.18 30.91
C GLU A 10 -1.25 37.57 30.71
N PHE A 11 -1.58 36.55 31.50
CA PHE A 11 -2.93 35.95 31.53
C PHE A 11 -3.87 36.75 32.46
N ASP A 12 -4.69 37.64 31.90
CA ASP A 12 -5.77 38.32 32.64
C ASP A 12 -7.00 37.39 32.81
N GLY A 13 -7.20 36.90 34.03
CA GLY A 13 -8.23 35.91 34.34
C GLY A 13 -9.63 36.52 34.50
N LYS A 14 -10.49 36.37 33.50
CA LYS A 14 -11.92 36.75 33.58
C LYS A 14 -12.87 35.57 33.35
N SER A 15 -13.57 35.18 34.42
CA SER A 15 -14.63 34.17 34.36
C SER A 15 -15.90 34.70 33.70
N VAL A 16 -16.51 33.93 32.80
CA VAL A 16 -17.88 34.16 32.33
C VAL A 16 -18.74 32.93 32.65
N LYS A 17 -19.95 33.16 33.18
CA LYS A 17 -20.89 32.10 33.59
C LYS A 17 -21.82 31.71 32.44
N GLY A 18 -22.08 30.40 32.33
CA GLY A 18 -22.75 29.78 31.19
C GLY A 18 -24.23 30.06 30.95
N ASN A 19 -24.72 29.44 29.87
CA ASN A 19 -26.10 29.01 29.62
C ASN A 19 -26.00 27.53 29.21
N HIS A 20 -26.71 26.53 29.74
CA HIS A 20 -28.15 26.38 30.04
C HIS A 20 -29.04 26.24 28.79
N CYS A 21 -29.04 25.05 28.18
CA CYS A 21 -30.11 24.52 27.34
C CYS A 21 -30.79 23.33 28.06
N ARG A 22 -32.11 23.14 27.87
CA ARG A 22 -32.93 22.15 28.61
C ARG A 22 -33.89 21.37 27.70
N GLY A 23 -33.97 20.05 27.91
CA GLY A 23 -35.07 19.17 27.45
C GLY A 23 -35.07 18.84 25.95
N TRP A 24 -35.90 17.92 25.43
CA TRP A 24 -36.82 16.93 26.03
C TRP A 24 -37.30 15.99 24.89
N LYS A 25 -37.65 14.70 25.00
CA LYS A 25 -37.94 13.71 26.08
C LYS A 25 -37.19 12.40 25.73
N ALA A 26 -36.97 11.36 26.56
CA ALA A 26 -37.73 10.66 27.63
C ALA A 26 -38.90 9.77 27.15
N CYS A 27 -38.70 8.44 27.19
CA CYS A 27 -39.73 7.40 27.10
C CYS A 27 -39.28 6.19 27.95
N THR A 28 -40.19 5.54 28.71
CA THR A 28 -39.80 4.55 29.74
C THR A 28 -40.91 3.54 30.06
N PHE A 29 -40.56 2.25 30.07
CA PHE A 29 -41.26 1.11 30.68
C PHE A 29 -40.13 0.13 31.13
N LEU A 30 -40.03 -0.47 32.33
CA LEU A 30 -40.98 -1.09 33.29
C LEU A 30 -41.70 -2.34 32.73
N ALA A 31 -41.66 -3.53 33.35
CA ALA A 31 -40.92 -4.00 34.53
C ALA A 31 -40.94 -5.56 34.64
N THR A 32 -40.07 -6.16 35.48
CA THR A 32 -40.22 -7.47 36.22
C THR A 32 -40.65 -8.78 35.49
N GLY A 33 -40.12 -9.98 35.76
CA GLY A 33 -39.02 -10.43 36.65
C GLY A 33 -39.18 -11.91 37.11
N VAL A 34 -38.22 -12.40 37.93
CA VAL A 34 -38.32 -13.53 38.91
C VAL A 34 -38.18 -15.03 38.45
N ALA A 35 -37.14 -15.70 39.01
CA ALA A 35 -37.00 -17.15 39.37
C ALA A 35 -36.95 -18.27 38.30
N LEU A 36 -36.55 -19.54 38.59
CA LEU A 36 -35.44 -20.18 39.38
C LEU A 36 -35.48 -21.73 39.17
N ILE A 37 -34.53 -22.50 39.73
CA ILE A 37 -34.50 -23.99 39.94
C ILE A 37 -33.61 -24.82 38.95
N LEU A 38 -33.27 -26.06 39.36
CA LEU A 38 -32.05 -26.86 39.10
C LEU A 38 -32.32 -28.27 38.48
N VAL A 39 -31.25 -29.08 38.35
CA VAL A 39 -31.17 -30.55 38.12
C VAL A 39 -31.21 -30.99 36.63
N GLY A 40 -30.41 -31.96 36.15
CA GLY A 40 -29.27 -32.71 36.75
C GLY A 40 -29.06 -34.12 36.16
N GLY A 41 -27.82 -34.67 36.20
CA GLY A 41 -27.44 -36.00 35.67
C GLY A 41 -27.06 -36.00 34.18
N VAL A 42 -26.05 -36.69 33.64
CA VAL A 42 -25.18 -37.84 34.03
C VAL A 42 -25.79 -39.24 33.86
N TRP A 43 -25.80 -39.76 32.61
CA TRP A 43 -25.40 -41.16 32.33
C TRP A 43 -24.85 -41.37 30.91
N ALA A 44 -24.64 -42.62 30.48
CA ALA A 44 -23.49 -43.00 29.64
C ALA A 44 -23.68 -44.30 28.81
N ARG A 45 -22.64 -44.62 28.02
CA ARG A 45 -22.25 -45.91 27.40
C ARG A 45 -22.80 -46.30 26.00
N ASN A 46 -21.84 -46.34 25.06
CA ASN A 46 -21.41 -47.48 24.22
C ASN A 46 -22.44 -48.47 23.64
N HIS A 47 -22.42 -48.63 22.30
CA HIS A 47 -22.17 -49.87 21.52
C HIS A 47 -21.30 -49.42 20.31
N HIS A 48 -20.20 -50.03 19.82
CA HIS A 48 -19.76 -51.42 19.53
C HIS A 48 -20.35 -52.06 18.25
N GLY A 49 -19.43 -52.57 17.40
CA GLY A 49 -19.67 -53.37 16.19
C GLY A 49 -19.48 -52.60 14.88
N ASP A 50 -18.76 -53.05 13.85
CA ASP A 50 -17.53 -53.85 13.65
C ASP A 50 -17.43 -54.09 12.12
N HIS A 51 -16.20 -54.12 11.60
CA HIS A 51 -15.73 -54.73 10.33
C HIS A 51 -16.72 -55.11 9.20
N HIS A 52 -16.44 -54.60 7.97
CA HIS A 52 -15.66 -55.38 6.98
C HIS A 52 -15.30 -54.63 5.67
N LYS A 53 -14.11 -54.97 5.13
CA LYS A 53 -13.67 -54.93 3.71
C LYS A 53 -13.78 -53.62 2.92
N VAL A 54 -12.63 -53.10 2.45
CA VAL A 54 -12.14 -53.31 1.06
C VAL A 54 -10.60 -53.29 1.10
N ASP A 55 -9.96 -54.30 0.52
CA ASP A 55 -8.55 -54.29 0.11
C ASP A 55 -8.51 -54.60 -1.39
N GLU A 56 -8.03 -53.68 -2.22
CA GLU A 56 -7.18 -53.92 -3.42
C GLU A 56 -6.94 -52.59 -4.19
N LEU A 57 -6.03 -52.62 -5.17
CA LEU A 57 -5.64 -51.53 -6.08
C LEU A 57 -4.93 -50.31 -5.45
N LEU A 58 -3.62 -50.43 -5.21
CA LEU A 58 -2.65 -49.35 -5.49
C LEU A 58 -1.18 -49.85 -5.49
N GLU A 59 -0.82 -50.77 -6.41
CA GLU A 59 0.59 -51.03 -6.73
C GLU A 59 1.08 -50.11 -7.87
N LEU A 60 1.61 -48.94 -7.50
CA LEU A 60 2.62 -48.19 -8.28
C LEU A 60 3.22 -47.08 -7.41
N PHE A 61 4.47 -46.69 -7.71
CA PHE A 61 5.27 -45.64 -7.04
C PHE A 61 5.78 -45.91 -5.61
N GLY A 62 6.93 -46.60 -5.56
CA GLY A 62 8.17 -45.97 -5.04
C GLY A 62 8.18 -45.45 -3.60
N ARG A 63 8.52 -46.33 -2.64
CA ARG A 63 8.77 -45.96 -1.23
C ARG A 63 9.96 -44.99 -1.07
N LYS A 64 9.75 -43.84 -0.43
CA LYS A 64 10.72 -43.23 0.50
C LYS A 64 10.08 -43.04 1.87
N ARG A 65 10.77 -43.48 2.93
CA ARG A 65 10.28 -43.41 4.32
C ARG A 65 10.64 -42.06 4.93
N ILE A 66 9.66 -41.40 5.57
CA ILE A 66 9.91 -40.39 6.60
C ILE A 66 9.67 -41.05 7.96
N ARG A 67 10.55 -40.80 8.94
CA ARG A 67 10.34 -41.21 10.34
C ARG A 67 9.60 -40.09 11.07
N GLN A 68 8.50 -40.41 11.74
CA GLN A 68 7.98 -39.54 12.80
C GLN A 68 8.96 -39.57 13.99
N ALA A 69 9.18 -38.40 14.60
CA ALA A 69 9.76 -38.25 15.92
C ALA A 69 8.71 -37.59 16.82
N ALA A 70 8.52 -38.09 18.04
CA ALA A 70 7.48 -37.61 18.93
C ALA A 70 7.89 -36.32 19.66
N LEU A 71 6.95 -35.39 19.82
CA LEU A 71 7.12 -34.19 20.64
C LEU A 71 6.83 -34.50 22.10
N GLY A 72 7.87 -34.51 22.94
CA GLY A 72 7.74 -34.45 24.40
C GLY A 72 7.67 -32.99 24.86
N GLY A 73 6.59 -32.61 25.55
CA GLY A 73 6.40 -31.24 26.04
C GLY A 73 7.28 -30.92 27.25
N GLY A 74 7.80 -29.69 27.32
CA GLY A 74 8.56 -29.18 28.45
C GLY A 74 8.49 -27.66 28.53
N ALA A 75 7.59 -27.13 29.35
CA ALA A 75 7.42 -25.68 29.51
C ALA A 75 8.58 -25.04 30.28
N ARG A 76 9.04 -23.87 29.83
CA ARG A 76 9.85 -22.92 30.61
C ARG A 76 9.58 -21.50 30.10
N GLY A 77 9.38 -20.57 31.02
CA GLY A 77 9.01 -19.18 30.68
C GLY A 77 10.17 -18.38 30.08
N TRP A 78 9.83 -17.31 29.36
CA TRP A 78 10.78 -16.37 28.77
C TRP A 78 10.72 -15.02 29.47
N SER A 79 11.88 -14.49 29.85
CA SER A 79 12.10 -13.07 30.14
C SER A 79 12.46 -12.36 28.84
N ALA A 80 11.72 -11.30 28.48
CA ALA A 80 11.95 -10.59 27.23
C ALA A 80 13.10 -9.58 27.34
N SER A 81 14.18 -9.80 26.60
CA SER A 81 15.24 -8.79 26.38
C SER A 81 16.00 -9.06 25.07
N GLY A 82 15.78 -8.22 24.07
CA GLY A 82 16.67 -8.03 22.92
C GLY A 82 17.03 -9.26 22.07
N ASP A 83 16.12 -9.67 21.19
CA ASP A 83 16.45 -10.53 20.05
C ASP A 83 15.78 -9.99 18.78
N ALA A 84 16.54 -9.83 17.69
CA ALA A 84 16.05 -9.30 16.43
C ALA A 84 15.95 -10.41 15.37
N ASP A 85 14.76 -10.53 14.79
CA ASP A 85 14.42 -11.14 13.49
C ASP A 85 14.90 -12.57 13.14
N SER A 86 15.59 -13.28 14.03
CA SER A 86 16.16 -14.59 13.73
C SER A 86 15.10 -15.67 13.38
N ASP A 87 13.85 -15.52 13.82
CA ASP A 87 12.75 -16.43 13.45
C ASP A 87 12.13 -16.10 12.08
N SER A 88 12.23 -14.86 11.60
CA SER A 88 11.86 -14.48 10.23
C SER A 88 12.83 -15.10 9.22
N ALA A 89 14.14 -15.00 9.52
CA ALA A 89 15.20 -15.64 8.73
C ALA A 89 15.02 -17.17 8.67
N LYS A 90 14.82 -17.85 9.81
CA LYS A 90 14.57 -19.31 9.85
C LYS A 90 13.30 -19.72 9.09
N LYS A 91 12.27 -18.88 9.01
CA LYS A 91 11.08 -19.14 8.18
C LYS A 91 11.40 -19.05 6.68
N ALA A 92 12.17 -18.04 6.27
CA ALA A 92 12.65 -17.92 4.89
C ALA A 92 13.52 -19.13 4.50
N GLU A 93 14.50 -19.47 5.33
CA GLU A 93 15.36 -20.66 5.19
C GLU A 93 14.55 -21.96 5.00
N LYS A 94 13.47 -22.14 5.78
CA LYS A 94 12.54 -23.27 5.60
C LYS A 94 11.74 -23.25 4.29
N SER A 95 11.52 -22.09 3.68
CA SER A 95 10.90 -21.99 2.35
C SER A 95 11.85 -22.47 1.25
N TRP A 96 13.17 -22.29 1.45
CA TRP A 96 14.20 -22.75 0.53
C TRP A 96 14.36 -24.28 0.53
N ASP A 97 14.34 -24.91 1.71
CA ASP A 97 14.33 -26.37 1.87
C ASP A 97 13.20 -27.06 1.08
N LEU A 98 12.02 -26.42 0.97
CA LEU A 98 10.87 -26.96 0.24
C LEU A 98 11.05 -26.95 -1.29
N LEU A 99 11.96 -26.14 -1.82
CA LEU A 99 12.27 -26.05 -3.26
C LEU A 99 13.53 -26.86 -3.64
N GLY A 100 14.38 -27.23 -2.67
CA GLY A 100 15.50 -28.15 -2.86
C GLY A 100 16.65 -27.62 -3.75
N GLY A 101 16.60 -26.34 -4.12
CA GLY A 101 17.66 -25.67 -4.88
C GLY A 101 18.79 -25.18 -3.97
N LYS A 102 20.00 -25.05 -4.54
CA LYS A 102 21.00 -24.16 -3.95
C LYS A 102 20.57 -22.73 -4.28
N GLY A 103 20.52 -21.85 -3.27
CA GLY A 103 20.17 -20.45 -3.47
C GLY A 103 21.05 -19.76 -4.53
N PRO A 104 20.52 -18.75 -5.25
CA PRO A 104 21.29 -18.00 -6.24
C PRO A 104 22.49 -17.32 -5.58
N LYS A 105 23.67 -17.39 -6.23
CA LYS A 105 24.90 -16.76 -5.73
C LYS A 105 25.15 -15.44 -6.42
N PHE A 106 24.78 -14.36 -5.75
CA PHE A 106 24.89 -13.00 -6.26
C PHE A 106 26.35 -12.51 -6.29
N LYS A 107 26.69 -11.67 -7.28
CA LYS A 107 28.09 -11.41 -7.69
C LYS A 107 28.74 -10.18 -7.05
N ASN A 108 27.93 -9.25 -6.56
CA ASN A 108 28.37 -8.00 -5.94
C ASN A 108 27.78 -7.89 -4.53
N LYS A 109 28.45 -7.17 -3.62
CA LYS A 109 27.84 -6.75 -2.36
C LYS A 109 26.87 -5.57 -2.64
N PRO A 110 25.54 -5.73 -2.47
CA PRO A 110 24.61 -4.62 -2.60
C PRO A 110 24.64 -3.71 -1.36
N ARG A 111 24.08 -2.51 -1.47
CA ARG A 111 23.65 -1.71 -0.32
C ARG A 111 22.48 -2.40 0.39
N VAL A 112 22.27 -2.21 1.69
CA VAL A 112 21.20 -2.92 2.42
C VAL A 112 20.18 -1.93 2.95
N ARG A 113 18.96 -1.98 2.38
CA ARG A 113 17.79 -1.27 2.92
C ARG A 113 17.33 -1.99 4.18
N ARG A 114 17.30 -1.26 5.30
CA ARG A 114 16.96 -1.80 6.63
C ARG A 114 15.60 -1.29 7.10
N GLU A 115 14.91 -2.07 7.91
CA GLU A 115 13.66 -1.66 8.57
C GLU A 115 13.93 -0.42 9.45
N TRP A 116 13.08 0.62 9.34
CA TRP A 116 13.29 1.92 10.00
C TRP A 116 13.60 1.84 11.50
N ARG A 117 13.07 0.83 12.20
CA ARG A 117 13.22 0.65 13.65
C ARG A 117 14.43 -0.21 14.05
N THR A 118 15.09 -0.90 13.11
CA THR A 118 16.37 -1.59 13.37
C THR A 118 17.57 -0.64 13.27
N LEU A 119 17.40 0.53 12.65
CA LEU A 119 18.39 1.62 12.66
C LEU A 119 18.73 2.08 14.09
N SER A 120 19.91 2.69 14.26
CA SER A 120 20.21 3.50 15.45
C SER A 120 19.48 4.85 15.39
N ASP A 121 19.39 5.55 16.53
CA ASP A 121 18.82 6.90 16.56
C ASP A 121 19.66 7.90 15.76
N GLU A 122 21.01 7.82 15.85
CA GLU A 122 21.94 8.57 14.99
C GLU A 122 21.68 8.35 13.49
N MET A 123 21.38 7.10 13.09
CA MET A 123 21.14 6.79 11.68
C MET A 123 19.79 7.31 11.19
N ARG A 124 18.75 7.29 12.05
CA ARG A 124 17.46 7.95 11.76
C ARG A 124 17.62 9.47 11.62
N GLU A 125 18.43 10.09 12.48
CA GLU A 125 18.74 11.52 12.37
C GLU A 125 19.48 11.85 11.06
N LYS A 126 20.46 11.04 10.65
CA LYS A 126 21.14 11.21 9.34
C LYS A 126 20.18 11.10 8.16
N VAL A 127 19.32 10.07 8.15
CA VAL A 127 18.28 9.90 7.13
C VAL A 127 17.37 11.12 7.05
N ALA A 128 16.86 11.60 8.19
CA ALA A 128 16.01 12.78 8.24
C ALA A 128 16.73 14.06 7.78
N ASN A 129 17.98 14.28 8.24
CA ASN A 129 18.81 15.42 7.84
C ASN A 129 19.14 15.40 6.35
N ALA A 130 19.33 14.23 5.74
CA ALA A 130 19.49 14.09 4.30
C ALA A 130 18.20 14.49 3.57
N PHE A 131 17.03 13.99 3.98
CA PHE A 131 15.73 14.41 3.43
C PHE A 131 15.51 15.93 3.54
N TRP A 132 15.73 16.53 4.71
CA TRP A 132 15.63 17.99 4.90
C TRP A 132 16.62 18.77 4.01
N THR A 133 17.80 18.22 3.74
CA THR A 133 18.76 18.80 2.79
C THR A 133 18.25 18.71 1.34
N LEU A 134 17.65 17.58 0.94
CA LEU A 134 16.99 17.44 -0.37
C LEU A 134 15.79 18.39 -0.51
N LYS A 135 15.08 18.70 0.58
CA LYS A 135 13.96 19.65 0.58
C LYS A 135 14.43 21.10 0.43
N THR A 136 15.49 21.48 1.14
CA THR A 136 15.87 22.89 1.34
C THR A 136 16.74 23.48 0.22
N LEU A 137 17.57 22.67 -0.45
CA LEU A 137 18.47 23.16 -1.52
C LEU A 137 17.87 22.90 -2.90
N THR A 138 18.00 23.86 -3.82
CA THR A 138 17.67 23.61 -5.25
C THR A 138 18.57 22.53 -5.84
N THR A 139 18.15 21.89 -6.92
CA THR A 139 18.95 20.85 -7.58
C THR A 139 20.33 21.38 -8.00
N GLU A 140 20.44 22.61 -8.49
CA GLU A 140 21.72 23.23 -8.89
C GLU A 140 22.63 23.48 -7.69
N ALA A 141 22.09 24.06 -6.61
CA ALA A 141 22.85 24.37 -5.40
C ALA A 141 23.31 23.11 -4.67
N GLY A 142 22.48 22.07 -4.65
CA GLY A 142 22.83 20.77 -4.11
C GLY A 142 23.82 20.01 -4.99
N GLN A 143 23.65 19.98 -6.31
CA GLN A 143 24.61 19.33 -7.22
C GLN A 143 26.00 19.99 -7.18
N ALA A 144 26.06 21.32 -7.04
CA ALA A 144 27.31 22.04 -6.86
C ALA A 144 28.04 21.71 -5.53
N LYS A 145 27.32 21.17 -4.53
CA LYS A 145 27.87 20.83 -3.19
C LYS A 145 28.10 19.33 -3.00
N TYR A 146 27.21 18.49 -3.51
CA TYR A 146 27.13 17.05 -3.24
C TYR A 146 27.36 16.18 -4.49
N GLY A 147 27.48 16.78 -5.68
CA GLY A 147 27.71 16.08 -6.94
C GLY A 147 26.42 15.76 -7.72
N PRO A 148 26.54 15.18 -8.92
CA PRO A 148 25.46 15.11 -9.91
C PRO A 148 24.29 14.19 -9.53
N ASP A 149 24.46 13.35 -8.51
CA ASP A 149 23.41 12.48 -7.95
C ASP A 149 22.39 13.24 -7.06
N PHE A 150 22.69 14.47 -6.66
CA PHE A 150 21.77 15.29 -5.90
C PHE A 150 20.55 15.70 -6.75
N HIS A 151 19.37 15.61 -6.15
CA HIS A 151 18.13 16.17 -6.67
C HIS A 151 17.30 16.74 -5.52
N ASN A 152 16.65 17.88 -5.75
CA ASN A 152 15.69 18.42 -4.79
C ASN A 152 14.45 17.49 -4.70
N HIS A 153 13.88 17.39 -3.51
CA HIS A 153 12.71 16.58 -3.23
C HIS A 153 11.47 17.00 -4.03
N ASP A 154 11.16 18.29 -4.15
CA ASP A 154 10.00 18.77 -4.91
C ASP A 154 10.17 18.52 -6.42
N ASP A 155 11.40 18.50 -6.93
CA ASP A 155 11.68 18.15 -8.34
C ASP A 155 11.43 16.64 -8.59
N MET A 156 11.59 15.80 -7.56
CA MET A 156 11.25 14.37 -7.61
C MET A 156 9.76 14.12 -7.34
N LEU A 157 9.09 14.98 -6.57
CA LEU A 157 7.63 15.02 -6.45
C LEU A 157 6.99 15.44 -7.78
N PHE A 158 7.50 16.47 -8.45
CA PHE A 158 6.97 16.90 -9.75
C PHE A 158 7.16 15.81 -10.81
N LEU A 159 8.26 15.04 -10.74
CA LEU A 159 8.45 13.83 -11.56
C LEU A 159 7.35 12.77 -11.31
N HIS A 160 6.90 12.62 -10.06
CA HIS A 160 5.77 11.77 -9.69
C HIS A 160 4.46 12.28 -10.31
N SER A 161 4.13 13.55 -10.07
CA SER A 161 2.93 14.20 -10.63
C SER A 161 2.87 14.07 -12.15
N CYS A 162 4.00 14.29 -12.83
CA CYS A 162 4.12 14.15 -14.28
C CYS A 162 3.78 12.77 -14.84
N ALA A 163 3.96 11.70 -14.07
CA ALA A 163 3.56 10.35 -14.48
C ALA A 163 2.06 10.12 -14.26
N THR A 164 1.51 10.65 -13.16
CA THR A 164 0.08 10.51 -12.82
C THR A 164 -0.82 11.33 -13.75
N THR A 165 -0.37 12.51 -14.18
CA THR A 165 -1.12 13.43 -15.07
C THR A 165 -0.64 13.41 -16.52
N ASP A 166 0.09 12.37 -16.94
CA ASP A 166 0.49 12.19 -18.34
C ASP A 166 -0.77 12.00 -19.22
N PRO A 167 -0.89 12.70 -20.37
CA PRO A 167 -2.11 12.68 -21.18
C PRO A 167 -2.46 11.32 -21.80
N LYS A 168 -1.54 10.32 -21.78
CA LYS A 168 -1.78 8.93 -22.19
C LYS A 168 -2.51 8.08 -21.13
N CYS A 169 -2.86 8.66 -19.97
CA CYS A 169 -3.26 8.01 -18.71
C CYS A 169 -2.07 7.71 -17.77
N ASP A 170 -2.37 7.46 -16.49
CA ASP A 170 -1.42 7.29 -15.37
C ASP A 170 -0.27 6.29 -15.66
N GLN A 171 0.93 6.83 -15.85
CA GLN A 171 2.18 6.09 -16.07
C GLN A 171 2.89 5.70 -14.76
N GLY A 172 2.36 6.10 -13.60
CA GLY A 172 2.93 5.83 -12.27
C GLY A 172 2.28 4.67 -11.52
N HIS A 173 0.98 4.44 -11.71
CA HIS A 173 0.18 3.54 -10.87
C HIS A 173 -0.70 2.56 -11.66
N PHE A 174 -1.34 1.64 -10.92
CA PHE A 174 -2.48 0.81 -11.33
C PHE A 174 -2.29 -0.17 -12.51
N GLY A 175 -1.23 -0.06 -13.31
CA GLY A 175 -0.84 -0.98 -14.37
C GLY A 175 0.49 -1.72 -14.12
N PRO A 176 1.02 -2.47 -15.12
CA PRO A 176 2.31 -3.18 -15.01
C PRO A 176 3.50 -2.27 -14.65
N GLN A 177 3.41 -0.99 -15.01
CA GLN A 177 4.44 0.04 -14.85
C GLN A 177 4.77 0.39 -13.40
N PHE A 178 3.82 0.23 -12.47
CA PHE A 178 3.90 0.73 -11.09
C PHE A 178 5.22 0.43 -10.39
N MET A 179 5.61 -0.85 -10.32
CA MET A 179 6.85 -1.23 -9.62
C MET A 179 8.10 -0.72 -10.32
N THR A 180 8.16 -0.75 -11.66
CA THR A 180 9.32 -0.22 -12.39
C THR A 180 9.46 1.30 -12.24
N PHE A 181 8.33 2.02 -12.16
CA PHE A 181 8.29 3.46 -11.90
C PHE A 181 8.72 3.79 -10.46
N HIS A 182 8.05 3.20 -9.46
CA HIS A 182 8.34 3.45 -8.06
C HIS A 182 9.76 3.02 -7.69
N ARG A 183 10.25 1.89 -8.21
CA ARG A 183 11.64 1.47 -8.02
C ARG A 183 12.65 2.46 -8.61
N ALA A 184 12.37 3.05 -9.78
CA ALA A 184 13.22 4.09 -10.36
C ALA A 184 13.24 5.37 -9.50
N LEU A 185 12.09 5.76 -8.93
CA LEU A 185 11.97 6.91 -8.04
C LEU A 185 12.66 6.69 -6.69
N LEU A 186 12.48 5.52 -6.07
CA LEU A 186 13.18 5.14 -4.83
C LEU A 186 14.69 5.08 -5.01
N LEU A 187 15.17 4.58 -6.15
CA LEU A 187 16.59 4.66 -6.52
C LEU A 187 17.08 6.10 -6.65
N LYS A 188 16.26 7.01 -7.21
CA LYS A 188 16.61 8.43 -7.32
C LYS A 188 16.71 9.11 -5.95
N TYR A 189 15.75 8.85 -5.05
CA TYR A 189 15.82 9.27 -3.65
C TYR A 189 17.05 8.72 -2.92
N GLU A 190 17.32 7.41 -3.05
CA GLU A 190 18.48 6.75 -2.42
C GLU A 190 19.81 7.35 -2.89
N ARG A 191 19.98 7.62 -4.19
CA ARG A 191 21.18 8.29 -4.73
C ARG A 191 21.31 9.72 -4.23
N ALA A 192 20.22 10.49 -4.23
CA ALA A 192 20.22 11.86 -3.73
C ALA A 192 20.59 11.93 -2.24
N MET A 193 20.03 11.05 -1.39
CA MET A 193 20.38 10.98 0.04
C MET A 193 21.85 10.58 0.25
N LEU A 194 22.35 9.57 -0.46
CA LEU A 194 23.74 9.11 -0.34
C LEU A 194 24.75 10.12 -0.91
N SER A 195 24.33 11.07 -1.76
CA SER A 195 25.15 12.23 -2.14
C SER A 195 25.32 13.24 -0.99
N VAL A 196 24.32 13.35 -0.10
CA VAL A 196 24.36 14.24 1.07
C VAL A 196 25.15 13.64 2.22
N ASP A 197 24.89 12.37 2.56
CA ASP A 197 25.66 11.60 3.56
C ASP A 197 25.80 10.13 3.10
N PRO A 198 26.98 9.72 2.60
CA PRO A 198 27.20 8.34 2.15
C PRO A 198 27.29 7.33 3.30
N SER A 199 27.25 7.75 4.57
CA SER A 199 27.21 6.84 5.72
C SER A 199 25.82 6.24 5.98
N ILE A 200 24.78 6.70 5.28
CA ILE A 200 23.37 6.25 5.39
C ILE A 200 23.14 4.78 4.98
N GLU A 201 24.13 4.11 4.37
CA GLU A 201 24.07 2.74 3.79
C GLU A 201 23.08 2.60 2.61
N ALA A 202 21.78 2.82 2.82
CA ALA A 202 20.73 2.73 1.81
C ALA A 202 19.46 3.49 2.24
N LEU A 203 18.45 3.57 1.37
CA LEU A 203 17.13 4.09 1.73
C LEU A 203 16.43 3.09 2.68
N PRO A 204 16.07 3.45 3.93
CA PRO A 204 15.35 2.54 4.81
C PRO A 204 13.92 2.28 4.33
N TYR A 205 13.36 1.14 4.71
CA TYR A 205 11.96 0.81 4.47
C TYR A 205 11.17 0.76 5.78
N TRP A 206 9.85 0.84 5.69
CA TRP A 206 8.95 0.78 6.83
C TRP A 206 8.00 -0.42 6.66
N ASN A 207 8.16 -1.47 7.47
CA ASN A 207 7.22 -2.58 7.49
C ASN A 207 5.90 -2.13 8.11
N ILE A 208 4.94 -1.85 7.23
CA ILE A 208 3.63 -1.31 7.55
C ILE A 208 2.69 -2.36 8.18
N ALA A 209 2.93 -3.66 7.95
CA ALA A 209 2.20 -4.75 8.59
C ALA A 209 2.55 -4.91 10.08
N PHE A 210 3.64 -4.28 10.56
CA PHE A 210 3.93 -4.19 11.99
C PHE A 210 3.08 -3.11 12.70
N ASP A 211 2.56 -2.12 11.97
CA ASP A 211 1.78 -0.98 12.49
C ASP A 211 0.28 -1.08 12.20
N SER A 212 -0.18 -2.15 11.56
CA SER A 212 -1.60 -2.38 11.27
C SER A 212 -2.41 -2.73 12.51
N LEU A 213 -3.75 -2.76 12.43
CA LEU A 213 -4.65 -3.03 13.57
C LEU A 213 -4.30 -4.30 14.38
N ASN A 214 -3.66 -5.29 13.77
CA ASN A 214 -3.21 -6.53 14.43
C ASN A 214 -1.67 -6.69 14.39
N GLY A 215 -0.94 -5.66 13.97
CA GLY A 215 0.51 -5.63 13.84
C GLY A 215 1.23 -5.53 15.19
N LYS A 216 2.42 -6.14 15.28
CA LYS A 216 3.18 -6.32 16.52
C LYS A 216 3.58 -5.02 17.26
N TYR A 217 3.58 -3.88 16.58
CA TYR A 217 3.97 -2.58 17.13
C TYR A 217 2.82 -1.56 17.19
N ARG A 218 1.60 -1.89 16.72
CA ARG A 218 0.44 -0.98 16.72
C ARG A 218 0.15 -0.32 18.05
N ASN A 219 0.35 -1.07 19.13
CA ASN A 219 0.09 -0.65 20.52
C ASN A 219 1.40 -0.49 21.33
N ASP A 220 2.55 -0.44 20.66
CA ASP A 220 3.87 -0.25 21.30
C ASP A 220 4.27 1.23 21.18
N PRO A 221 4.21 2.03 22.25
CA PRO A 221 4.44 3.48 22.17
C PRO A 221 5.89 3.88 21.84
N GLU A 222 6.84 2.93 21.83
CA GLU A 222 8.24 3.16 21.44
C GLU A 222 8.57 2.66 20.03
N LYS A 223 7.73 1.80 19.43
CA LYS A 223 7.98 1.14 18.13
C LYS A 223 6.87 1.34 17.10
N TYR A 224 5.73 1.89 17.48
CA TYR A 224 4.73 2.39 16.53
C TYR A 224 5.35 3.53 15.72
N ILE A 225 5.27 3.42 14.40
CA ILE A 225 5.96 4.34 13.49
C ILE A 225 5.40 5.78 13.54
N PHE A 226 4.14 5.95 13.95
CA PHE A 226 3.49 7.27 14.07
C PHE A 226 3.61 7.84 15.47
N THR A 227 4.85 8.06 15.86
CA THR A 227 5.28 8.67 17.12
C THR A 227 6.22 9.83 16.83
N ASN A 228 6.35 10.74 17.81
CA ASN A 228 7.29 11.85 17.77
C ASN A 228 8.78 11.42 17.69
N LYS A 229 9.09 10.13 17.85
CA LYS A 229 10.42 9.55 17.62
C LYS A 229 10.70 9.25 16.13
N TYR A 230 9.67 9.04 15.31
CA TYR A 230 9.80 8.61 13.91
C TYR A 230 9.05 9.58 12.97
N PHE A 231 7.91 9.17 12.41
CA PHE A 231 7.20 9.93 11.37
C PHE A 231 6.24 11.01 11.92
N GLY A 232 6.14 11.17 13.25
CA GLY A 232 5.16 12.07 13.87
C GLY A 232 3.76 11.46 13.93
N SER A 233 2.81 12.17 14.52
CA SER A 233 1.49 11.66 14.88
C SER A 233 0.65 11.28 13.65
N TYR A 234 -0.06 10.14 13.75
CA TYR A 234 -0.83 9.54 12.65
C TYR A 234 -1.92 10.46 12.10
N TYR A 235 -2.59 11.17 13.00
CA TYR A 235 -3.71 12.08 12.72
C TYR A 235 -3.30 13.56 12.56
N GLY A 236 -2.00 13.88 12.67
CA GLY A 236 -1.49 15.26 12.69
C GLY A 236 -2.04 16.14 13.82
N THR A 237 -1.22 16.43 14.84
CA THR A 237 -1.68 17.15 16.04
C THR A 237 -1.74 18.67 15.91
N GLY A 238 -1.44 19.23 14.73
CA GLY A 238 -1.53 20.66 14.43
C GLY A 238 -2.88 21.12 13.89
N VAL A 239 -2.98 22.43 13.63
CA VAL A 239 -4.08 23.04 12.87
C VAL A 239 -4.17 22.39 11.48
N ASN A 240 -5.38 22.20 10.95
CA ASN A 240 -5.64 21.45 9.72
C ASN A 240 -5.00 20.05 9.65
N TYR A 241 -4.87 19.37 10.79
CA TYR A 241 -4.25 18.05 10.88
C TYR A 241 -2.78 18.04 10.41
N GLN A 242 -2.08 19.17 10.56
CA GLN A 242 -0.66 19.31 10.27
C GLN A 242 0.17 18.37 11.14
N VAL A 243 1.19 17.74 10.55
CA VAL A 243 2.21 16.98 11.29
C VAL A 243 3.19 17.97 11.92
N ILE A 244 3.08 18.18 13.24
CA ILE A 244 3.91 19.14 14.00
C ILE A 244 4.99 18.48 14.87
N ASP A 245 5.10 17.15 14.79
CA ASP A 245 5.98 16.30 15.59
C ASP A 245 6.70 15.25 14.73
N GLY A 246 7.66 14.52 15.30
CA GLY A 246 8.51 13.58 14.57
C GLY A 246 9.72 14.21 13.90
N LEU A 247 10.51 13.39 13.20
CA LEU A 247 11.70 13.81 12.46
C LEU A 247 11.37 14.67 11.21
N PHE A 248 10.10 14.69 10.83
CA PHE A 248 9.54 15.40 9.67
C PHE A 248 8.51 16.47 10.11
N ALA A 249 8.58 16.90 11.38
CA ALA A 249 7.73 17.95 11.94
C ALA A 249 7.74 19.21 11.07
N ASN A 250 6.55 19.66 10.65
CA ASN A 250 6.35 20.84 9.80
C ASN A 250 7.02 20.71 8.42
N TRP A 251 7.04 19.50 7.82
CA TRP A 251 7.50 19.33 6.44
C TRP A 251 6.71 20.24 5.48
N PRO A 252 7.35 21.19 4.77
CA PRO A 252 6.63 22.20 4.01
C PRO A 252 6.16 21.68 2.65
N ILE A 253 5.04 22.19 2.17
CA ILE A 253 4.54 21.93 0.82
C ILE A 253 5.07 23.01 -0.12
N ALA A 254 5.60 22.60 -1.27
CA ALA A 254 6.13 23.56 -2.24
C ALA A 254 4.99 24.40 -2.85
N LYS A 255 5.16 25.73 -2.89
CA LYS A 255 4.30 26.59 -3.72
C LYS A 255 4.64 26.36 -5.19
N TYR A 256 3.62 26.24 -6.05
CA TYR A 256 3.84 26.27 -7.50
C TYR A 256 4.19 27.70 -7.92
N THR A 257 5.25 27.85 -8.71
CA THR A 257 5.62 29.11 -9.37
C THR A 257 6.01 28.84 -10.82
N GLU A 258 5.64 29.74 -11.73
CA GLU A 258 6.02 29.64 -13.15
C GLU A 258 7.54 29.66 -13.35
N GLU A 259 8.28 30.36 -12.49
CA GLU A 259 9.76 30.41 -12.49
C GLU A 259 10.41 29.03 -12.27
N ARG A 260 9.84 28.20 -11.38
CA ARG A 260 10.43 26.90 -11.00
C ARG A 260 9.79 25.70 -11.70
N PHE A 261 8.49 25.77 -11.96
CA PHE A 261 7.67 24.64 -12.44
C PHE A 261 6.82 24.96 -13.68
N GLY A 262 6.87 26.20 -14.19
CA GLY A 262 6.18 26.58 -15.43
C GLY A 262 6.90 26.10 -16.69
N LYS A 263 6.23 26.23 -17.84
CA LYS A 263 6.75 25.78 -19.16
C LYS A 263 8.07 26.40 -19.61
N ASP A 264 8.43 27.56 -19.05
CA ASP A 264 9.62 28.36 -19.36
C ASP A 264 10.72 28.23 -18.27
N SER A 265 10.48 27.40 -17.24
CA SER A 265 11.40 27.13 -16.13
C SER A 265 12.63 26.31 -16.56
N PRO A 266 13.72 26.27 -15.76
CA PRO A 266 14.85 25.38 -15.99
C PRO A 266 14.46 23.88 -16.11
N MET A 267 13.40 23.46 -15.40
CA MET A 267 12.93 22.07 -15.42
C MET A 267 12.28 21.69 -16.76
N ALA A 268 11.73 22.66 -17.50
CA ALA A 268 11.16 22.45 -18.83
C ALA A 268 12.21 22.01 -19.89
N ALA A 269 13.49 22.26 -19.63
CA ALA A 269 14.58 21.80 -20.50
C ALA A 269 14.81 20.28 -20.42
N ILE A 270 14.38 19.62 -19.32
CA ILE A 270 14.56 18.18 -19.08
C ILE A 270 13.25 17.39 -19.00
N SER A 271 12.11 18.06 -18.86
CA SER A 271 10.77 17.46 -18.78
C SER A 271 9.86 17.98 -19.89
N THR A 272 9.30 17.06 -20.68
CA THR A 272 8.21 17.38 -21.61
C THR A 272 6.93 17.71 -20.85
N CYS A 273 6.67 17.04 -19.72
CA CYS A 273 5.53 17.33 -18.86
C CYS A 273 5.51 18.78 -18.37
N VAL A 274 6.63 19.29 -17.81
CA VAL A 274 6.75 20.71 -17.39
C VAL A 274 6.52 21.64 -18.59
N ARG A 275 7.22 21.38 -19.70
CA ARG A 275 7.15 22.17 -20.95
C ARG A 275 5.77 22.15 -21.64
N LYS A 276 4.94 21.16 -21.31
CA LYS A 276 3.55 21.00 -21.77
C LYS A 276 2.51 21.33 -20.70
N GLU A 277 2.97 21.67 -19.49
CA GLU A 277 2.13 22.05 -18.36
C GLU A 277 1.12 20.98 -17.91
N TYR A 278 1.45 19.69 -18.01
CA TYR A 278 0.54 18.59 -17.62
C TYR A 278 0.11 18.64 -16.14
N PHE A 279 0.90 19.32 -15.29
CA PHE A 279 0.56 19.59 -13.89
C PHE A 279 0.94 21.03 -13.54
N LYS A 280 0.07 21.73 -12.78
CA LYS A 280 0.30 23.11 -12.30
C LYS A 280 0.11 23.29 -10.79
N GLY A 281 0.04 22.18 -10.04
CA GLY A 281 -0.45 22.22 -8.66
C GLY A 281 -1.93 22.60 -8.58
N TYR A 282 -2.44 22.74 -7.36
CA TYR A 282 -3.82 23.15 -7.07
C TYR A 282 -3.85 24.43 -6.26
N LYS A 283 -4.78 25.32 -6.61
CA LYS A 283 -5.03 26.57 -5.89
C LYS A 283 -5.95 26.30 -4.72
N ALA A 284 -5.54 26.70 -3.52
CA ALA A 284 -6.33 26.51 -2.32
C ALA A 284 -7.68 27.26 -2.40
N THR A 285 -8.77 26.62 -1.97
CA THR A 285 -10.08 27.29 -1.88
C THR A 285 -10.11 28.27 -0.70
N THR A 286 -9.56 27.82 0.44
CA THR A 286 -9.31 28.65 1.62
C THR A 286 -8.08 29.52 1.40
N CYS A 287 -8.25 30.81 1.60
CA CYS A 287 -7.20 31.83 1.54
C CYS A 287 -6.19 31.71 2.68
N ASP A 288 -4.96 32.14 2.43
CA ASP A 288 -3.82 31.99 3.34
C ASP A 288 -4.12 32.59 4.74
N LYS A 289 -4.85 33.72 4.83
CA LYS A 289 -5.22 34.37 6.11
C LYS A 289 -6.24 33.58 6.95
N CYS A 290 -7.02 32.70 6.34
CA CYS A 290 -8.05 31.90 7.01
C CYS A 290 -7.65 30.43 7.20
N CYS A 291 -6.44 30.03 6.82
CA CYS A 291 -6.09 28.62 6.79
C CYS A 291 -6.14 27.97 8.17
N GLY A 292 -7.12 27.07 8.37
CA GLY A 292 -7.42 26.42 9.65
C GLY A 292 -7.96 27.33 10.75
N VAL A 293 -8.36 28.56 10.41
CA VAL A 293 -9.01 29.49 11.35
C VAL A 293 -10.51 29.25 11.30
N ALA A 294 -11.03 28.46 12.25
CA ALA A 294 -12.44 28.09 12.31
C ALA A 294 -13.36 29.33 12.31
N GLY A 295 -14.30 29.39 11.36
CA GLY A 295 -15.23 30.52 11.19
C GLY A 295 -14.66 31.73 10.45
N CYS A 296 -13.42 31.68 9.95
CA CYS A 296 -12.86 32.71 9.09
C CYS A 296 -13.47 32.64 7.67
N THR A 297 -13.69 33.80 7.06
CA THR A 297 -14.29 33.94 5.72
C THR A 297 -13.34 34.64 4.77
N CYS A 298 -13.12 34.06 3.60
CA CYS A 298 -12.25 34.63 2.58
C CYS A 298 -13.00 35.57 1.63
N GLU A 299 -12.43 36.74 1.42
CA GLU A 299 -12.84 37.71 0.41
C GLU A 299 -12.36 37.28 -0.99
N GLU A 300 -12.86 37.94 -2.04
CA GLU A 300 -12.40 37.73 -3.41
C GLU A 300 -10.96 38.23 -3.62
N SER A 301 -10.61 39.32 -2.95
CA SER A 301 -9.27 39.94 -2.91
C SER A 301 -8.22 39.17 -2.11
N ASP A 302 -8.60 38.15 -1.33
CA ASP A 302 -7.65 37.41 -0.50
C ASP A 302 -6.76 36.47 -1.31
N GLU A 303 -5.46 36.52 -1.01
CA GLU A 303 -4.47 35.61 -1.59
C GLU A 303 -4.79 34.14 -1.22
N ARG A 304 -4.66 33.28 -2.23
CA ARG A 304 -4.88 31.84 -2.18
C ARG A 304 -3.73 31.20 -2.92
N THR A 305 -2.79 30.63 -2.16
CA THR A 305 -1.61 29.96 -2.71
C THR A 305 -1.98 28.79 -3.62
N THR A 306 -1.22 28.63 -4.70
CA THR A 306 -1.15 27.37 -5.46
C THR A 306 -0.02 26.51 -4.91
N TYR A 307 -0.34 25.30 -4.46
CA TYR A 307 0.62 24.33 -3.92
C TYR A 307 0.87 23.21 -4.93
N LEU A 308 2.02 22.53 -4.85
CA LEU A 308 2.24 21.23 -5.50
C LEU A 308 1.46 20.13 -4.76
N ARG A 309 0.14 20.18 -4.95
CA ARG A 309 -0.90 19.24 -4.52
C ARG A 309 -1.89 19.03 -5.66
N ASN A 310 -2.65 17.95 -5.59
CA ASN A 310 -3.83 17.66 -6.43
C ASN A 310 -5.14 17.76 -5.61
N HIS A 311 -5.10 18.56 -4.54
CA HIS A 311 -6.24 18.91 -3.69
C HIS A 311 -6.09 20.36 -3.19
N ASP A 312 -7.18 20.96 -2.74
CA ASP A 312 -7.34 22.41 -2.49
C ASP A 312 -7.04 22.85 -1.04
N ASP A 313 -6.32 22.02 -0.27
CA ASP A 313 -5.98 22.33 1.12
C ASP A 313 -4.92 23.43 1.20
N CYS A 314 -5.24 24.46 1.98
CA CYS A 314 -4.42 25.66 2.18
C CYS A 314 -3.17 25.43 3.04
N SER A 315 -3.05 24.30 3.74
CA SER A 315 -1.99 24.07 4.72
C SER A 315 -0.61 24.20 4.09
N PRO A 316 0.29 25.09 4.56
CA PRO A 316 1.65 25.21 4.03
C PRO A 316 2.55 24.02 4.39
N HIS A 317 2.05 23.04 5.15
CA HIS A 317 2.77 21.84 5.58
C HIS A 317 1.94 20.57 5.37
N VAL A 318 2.63 19.43 5.41
CA VAL A 318 2.02 18.09 5.37
C VAL A 318 0.96 17.92 6.45
N ALA A 319 -0.21 17.45 6.04
CA ALA A 319 -1.32 17.07 6.88
C ALA A 319 -1.66 15.58 6.70
N ARG A 320 -2.21 14.97 7.76
CA ARG A 320 -2.74 13.59 7.73
C ARG A 320 -4.11 13.59 8.38
N TRP A 321 -5.18 13.45 7.60
CA TRP A 321 -6.53 13.28 8.15
C TRP A 321 -7.13 11.96 7.67
N PRO A 322 -6.84 10.83 8.36
CA PRO A 322 -7.49 9.54 8.12
C PRO A 322 -9.02 9.63 8.09
N GLU A 323 -9.61 10.51 8.90
CA GLU A 323 -11.06 10.64 9.11
C GLU A 323 -11.72 11.73 8.24
N ASP A 324 -11.04 12.18 7.19
CA ASP A 324 -11.53 13.18 6.24
C ASP A 324 -12.85 12.70 5.58
N PRO A 325 -13.96 13.44 5.69
CA PRO A 325 -15.25 13.06 5.11
C PRO A 325 -15.27 13.14 3.59
N ASP A 326 -14.34 13.89 2.98
CA ASP A 326 -14.20 14.03 1.53
C ASP A 326 -13.19 13.01 0.94
N ALA A 327 -12.49 12.26 1.79
CA ALA A 327 -11.71 11.08 1.40
C ALA A 327 -12.60 9.87 1.07
N MET A 328 -12.00 8.75 0.67
CA MET A 328 -12.72 7.50 0.35
C MET A 328 -13.38 6.79 1.56
N GLY A 329 -13.47 7.45 2.71
CA GLY A 329 -14.13 6.98 3.92
C GLY A 329 -13.40 5.85 4.69
N PRO A 330 -13.99 5.38 5.81
CA PRO A 330 -13.40 4.35 6.65
C PRO A 330 -13.50 2.94 6.05
N LEU A 331 -12.44 2.49 5.38
CA LEU A 331 -12.43 1.16 4.76
C LEU A 331 -12.57 0.04 5.80
N GLY A 332 -13.53 -0.86 5.62
CA GLY A 332 -13.84 -1.94 6.56
C GLY A 332 -14.39 -1.45 7.90
N GLY A 333 -15.01 -0.25 7.95
CA GLY A 333 -15.55 0.30 9.19
C GLY A 333 -14.46 0.74 10.18
N THR A 334 -13.31 1.18 9.68
CA THR A 334 -12.23 1.74 10.49
C THR A 334 -11.31 2.66 9.67
N TYR A 335 -10.57 3.53 10.34
CA TYR A 335 -9.47 4.30 9.75
C TYR A 335 -8.10 3.62 9.90
N GLU A 336 -8.06 2.44 10.51
CA GLU A 336 -6.86 1.64 10.74
C GLU A 336 -6.42 0.82 9.51
N LEU A 337 -5.11 0.62 9.33
CA LEU A 337 -4.55 -0.35 8.36
C LEU A 337 -4.98 -1.79 8.73
N LEU A 338 -5.44 -2.61 7.77
CA LEU A 338 -6.17 -3.86 8.06
C LEU A 338 -5.48 -5.19 7.66
N TYR A 339 -4.29 -5.15 7.06
CA TYR A 339 -3.54 -6.32 6.60
C TYR A 339 -2.41 -6.74 7.56
N SER A 340 -1.89 -7.94 7.36
CA SER A 340 -0.92 -8.62 8.22
C SER A 340 0.36 -9.02 7.46
N GLU A 341 1.40 -9.48 8.17
CA GLU A 341 2.58 -10.05 7.50
C GLU A 341 2.21 -11.32 6.71
N GLU A 342 1.18 -12.07 7.13
CA GLU A 342 0.66 -13.22 6.39
C GLU A 342 0.15 -12.81 4.99
N ASP A 343 -0.45 -11.61 4.88
CA ASP A 343 -0.91 -11.05 3.62
C ASP A 343 0.28 -10.69 2.70
N PHE A 344 1.36 -10.13 3.25
CA PHE A 344 2.61 -9.94 2.52
C PHE A 344 3.27 -11.28 2.13
N ASP A 345 3.27 -12.28 3.02
CA ASP A 345 3.81 -13.64 2.78
C ASP A 345 3.13 -14.29 1.57
N LYS A 346 1.80 -14.12 1.44
CA LYS A 346 1.00 -14.67 0.33
C LYS A 346 1.34 -14.06 -1.03
N CYS A 347 1.73 -12.79 -1.12
CA CYS A 347 2.12 -12.18 -2.39
C CYS A 347 3.56 -12.53 -2.82
N LYS A 348 4.42 -13.03 -1.92
CA LYS A 348 5.75 -13.58 -2.28
C LYS A 348 5.75 -15.10 -2.53
N ASP A 349 4.65 -15.80 -2.29
CA ASP A 349 4.51 -17.23 -2.61
C ASP A 349 4.26 -17.45 -4.11
N ILE A 350 5.30 -17.95 -4.79
CA ILE A 350 5.31 -18.26 -6.22
C ILE A 350 4.32 -19.34 -6.67
N ARG A 351 3.77 -20.13 -5.75
CA ARG A 351 2.74 -21.15 -6.05
C ARG A 351 1.39 -20.47 -6.32
N LEU A 352 1.19 -19.32 -5.68
CA LEU A 352 -0.01 -18.50 -5.72
C LEU A 352 0.16 -17.31 -6.69
N VAL A 353 1.33 -16.65 -6.69
CA VAL A 353 1.74 -15.61 -7.65
C VAL A 353 2.74 -16.13 -8.69
N ARG A 354 2.31 -16.42 -9.92
CA ARG A 354 3.17 -17.06 -10.95
C ARG A 354 3.65 -16.11 -12.05
N SER A 355 3.40 -14.81 -11.95
CA SER A 355 3.87 -13.80 -12.92
C SER A 355 3.89 -12.39 -12.31
N TRP A 356 4.62 -11.46 -12.95
CA TRP A 356 4.61 -10.03 -12.58
C TRP A 356 3.19 -9.46 -12.50
N MET A 357 2.33 -9.88 -13.45
CA MET A 357 0.96 -9.41 -13.53
C MET A 357 0.09 -9.96 -12.40
N GLU A 358 0.31 -11.21 -11.97
CA GLU A 358 -0.35 -11.75 -10.78
C GLU A 358 0.20 -11.09 -9.50
N TRP A 359 1.48 -10.68 -9.48
CA TRP A 359 2.10 -10.02 -8.32
C TRP A 359 1.53 -8.62 -8.11
N GLN A 360 1.52 -7.81 -9.18
CA GLN A 360 0.94 -6.47 -9.18
C GLN A 360 -0.52 -6.53 -8.71
N ASP A 361 -1.28 -7.49 -9.25
CA ASP A 361 -2.70 -7.71 -8.95
C ASP A 361 -2.98 -8.29 -7.54
N CYS A 362 -1.92 -8.69 -6.81
CA CYS A 362 -1.92 -9.13 -5.40
C CYS A 362 -1.73 -7.95 -4.43
N ILE A 363 -0.96 -6.92 -4.80
CA ILE A 363 -0.79 -5.72 -3.96
C ILE A 363 -1.92 -4.68 -4.18
N GLU A 364 -2.48 -4.62 -5.40
CA GLU A 364 -3.20 -3.45 -5.92
C GLU A 364 -4.68 -3.27 -5.58
N MET A 365 -5.18 -2.06 -5.88
CA MET A 365 -6.57 -1.65 -5.74
C MET A 365 -7.54 -2.52 -6.53
N GLY A 366 -8.31 -3.35 -5.81
CA GLY A 366 -9.52 -3.97 -6.34
C GLY A 366 -10.66 -2.96 -6.56
N ASN A 367 -10.49 -1.99 -7.47
CA ASN A 367 -11.36 -0.82 -7.51
C ASN A 367 -12.82 -1.15 -7.87
N PHE A 368 -13.72 -0.37 -7.26
CA PHE A 368 -15.10 -0.11 -7.65
C PHE A 368 -16.15 -1.22 -7.37
N MET A 369 -16.66 -1.24 -6.13
CA MET A 369 -17.83 -2.03 -5.71
C MET A 369 -18.89 -1.24 -4.91
N CYS A 370 -19.08 0.05 -5.22
CA CYS A 370 -20.33 0.78 -4.88
C CYS A 370 -21.29 0.89 -6.08
N SER A 371 -21.00 0.20 -7.19
CA SER A 371 -21.69 0.34 -8.49
C SER A 371 -22.28 -0.98 -9.02
N GLN A 372 -22.87 -0.92 -10.22
CA GLN A 372 -23.81 -1.91 -10.75
C GLN A 372 -23.28 -3.36 -10.85
N ARG A 373 -21.95 -3.57 -10.85
CA ARG A 373 -21.34 -4.91 -10.91
C ARG A 373 -21.53 -5.75 -9.64
N PHE A 374 -21.95 -5.15 -8.51
CA PHE A 374 -22.27 -5.89 -7.29
C PHE A 374 -23.42 -6.88 -7.50
N ASN A 375 -24.50 -6.46 -8.17
CA ASN A 375 -25.67 -7.29 -8.46
C ASN A 375 -25.32 -8.61 -9.20
N PHE A 376 -24.31 -8.58 -10.08
CA PHE A 376 -23.84 -9.77 -10.79
C PHE A 376 -23.12 -10.76 -9.86
N VAL A 377 -22.36 -10.26 -8.87
CA VAL A 377 -21.67 -11.13 -7.89
C VAL A 377 -22.69 -11.85 -7.01
N MET A 378 -23.73 -11.13 -6.57
CA MET A 378 -24.82 -11.69 -5.78
C MET A 378 -25.62 -12.77 -6.54
N GLY A 379 -25.80 -12.62 -7.85
CA GLY A 379 -26.50 -13.59 -8.70
C GLY A 379 -25.72 -14.88 -9.01
N GLN A 380 -24.61 -15.17 -8.33
CA GLN A 380 -23.86 -16.42 -8.51
C GLN A 380 -24.31 -17.47 -7.45
N PRO A 381 -24.77 -18.67 -7.83
CA PRO A 381 -25.32 -19.64 -6.86
C PRO A 381 -24.38 -20.09 -5.73
N GLU A 382 -23.06 -20.09 -5.97
CA GLU A 382 -22.06 -20.46 -4.95
C GLU A 382 -21.63 -19.26 -4.07
N PHE A 383 -22.07 -18.04 -4.37
CA PHE A 383 -21.77 -16.86 -3.55
C PHE A 383 -22.31 -17.00 -2.11
N PRO A 384 -23.59 -17.33 -1.86
CA PRO A 384 -24.13 -17.29 -0.50
C PRO A 384 -23.47 -18.31 0.42
N LYS A 385 -23.15 -19.49 -0.12
CA LYS A 385 -22.37 -20.54 0.53
C LYS A 385 -20.95 -20.08 0.86
N THR A 386 -20.24 -19.50 -0.10
CA THR A 386 -18.87 -18.97 0.11
C THR A 386 -18.85 -17.85 1.17
N PHE A 387 -19.80 -16.93 1.09
CA PHE A 387 -19.95 -15.84 2.06
C PHE A 387 -20.15 -16.38 3.48
N ARG A 388 -21.15 -17.27 3.68
CA ARG A 388 -21.45 -17.89 4.98
C ARG A 388 -20.26 -18.67 5.55
N GLN A 389 -19.57 -19.44 4.72
CA GLN A 389 -18.56 -20.39 5.19
C GLN A 389 -17.16 -19.80 5.40
N LYS A 390 -16.78 -18.75 4.65
CA LYS A 390 -15.41 -18.21 4.66
C LYS A 390 -15.33 -16.74 5.07
N ILE A 391 -16.29 -15.91 4.68
CA ILE A 391 -16.18 -14.45 4.84
C ILE A 391 -16.85 -13.97 6.13
N LEU A 392 -18.09 -14.41 6.38
CA LEU A 392 -18.83 -14.06 7.59
C LEU A 392 -18.07 -14.41 8.90
N PRO A 393 -17.37 -15.55 9.03
CA PRO A 393 -16.57 -15.84 10.23
C PRO A 393 -15.42 -14.85 10.47
N GLU A 394 -14.75 -14.39 9.41
CA GLU A 394 -13.68 -13.39 9.50
C GLU A 394 -14.24 -11.99 9.79
N MET A 395 -15.38 -11.62 9.19
CA MET A 395 -16.10 -10.39 9.55
C MET A 395 -16.54 -10.40 11.01
N LYS A 396 -17.02 -11.53 11.54
CA LYS A 396 -17.34 -11.72 12.97
C LYS A 396 -16.10 -11.58 13.86
N ARG A 397 -14.96 -12.16 13.47
CA ARG A 397 -13.68 -11.99 14.20
C ARG A 397 -13.26 -10.53 14.25
N ARG A 398 -13.37 -9.79 13.14
CA ARG A 398 -13.07 -8.34 13.07
C ARG A 398 -14.06 -7.50 13.88
N ALA A 399 -15.36 -7.81 13.84
CA ALA A 399 -16.39 -7.12 14.61
C ALA A 399 -16.24 -7.30 16.14
N ALA A 400 -15.79 -8.48 16.57
CA ALA A 400 -15.42 -8.74 17.97
C ALA A 400 -14.15 -7.98 18.41
N ALA A 401 -13.24 -7.68 17.48
CA ALA A 401 -12.02 -6.91 17.73
C ALA A 401 -12.15 -5.39 17.52
N ALA A 402 -13.27 -4.91 16.96
CA ALA A 402 -13.48 -3.49 16.67
C ALA A 402 -13.65 -2.65 17.96
N VAL A 403 -13.17 -1.40 17.94
CA VAL A 403 -13.21 -0.47 19.09
C VAL A 403 -14.64 -0.19 19.57
N GLU A 404 -14.86 0.17 20.84
CA GLU A 404 -16.18 0.52 21.38
C GLU A 404 -16.68 1.95 21.02
N ASN A 405 -16.21 2.50 19.90
CA ASN A 405 -16.71 3.74 19.32
C ASN A 405 -18.00 3.51 18.50
N GLU A 406 -18.58 4.58 17.96
CA GLU A 406 -19.80 4.51 17.14
C GLU A 406 -19.63 3.68 15.87
N GLN A 407 -18.48 3.82 15.23
CA GLN A 407 -18.07 3.11 14.02
C GLN A 407 -17.98 1.58 14.25
N GLY A 408 -17.38 1.14 15.37
CA GLY A 408 -17.32 -0.26 15.75
C GLY A 408 -18.67 -0.83 16.21
N ARG A 409 -19.56 0.00 16.78
CA ARG A 409 -20.97 -0.39 17.00
C ARG A 409 -21.71 -0.60 15.67
N PHE A 410 -21.53 0.29 14.70
CA PHE A 410 -22.08 0.14 13.35
C PHE A 410 -21.54 -1.12 12.66
N TYR A 411 -20.23 -1.38 12.70
CA TYR A 411 -19.65 -2.58 12.09
C TYR A 411 -20.13 -3.87 12.77
N ARG A 412 -20.23 -3.90 14.11
CA ARG A 412 -20.86 -5.02 14.84
C ARG A 412 -22.30 -5.25 14.44
N GLU A 413 -23.12 -4.21 14.37
CA GLU A 413 -24.52 -4.32 13.99
C GLU A 413 -24.69 -4.74 12.53
N ALA A 414 -23.87 -4.23 11.61
CA ALA A 414 -23.85 -4.67 10.22
C ALA A 414 -23.48 -6.15 10.10
N VAL A 415 -22.44 -6.63 10.81
CA VAL A 415 -22.07 -8.05 10.83
C VAL A 415 -23.13 -8.92 11.50
N ARG A 416 -23.81 -8.42 12.54
CA ARG A 416 -24.95 -9.09 13.17
C ARG A 416 -26.13 -9.25 12.20
N GLN A 417 -26.45 -8.22 11.41
CA GLN A 417 -27.48 -8.31 10.38
C GLN A 417 -27.08 -9.20 9.19
N LEU A 418 -25.78 -9.31 8.88
CA LEU A 418 -25.26 -10.29 7.91
C LEU A 418 -25.38 -11.73 8.42
N GLU A 419 -25.24 -11.94 9.73
CA GLU A 419 -25.46 -13.24 10.41
C GLU A 419 -26.95 -13.59 10.49
N ASP A 420 -27.80 -12.69 10.99
CA ASP A 420 -29.26 -12.85 11.01
C ASP A 420 -29.78 -13.29 9.62
N ALA A 421 -29.36 -12.58 8.56
CA ALA A 421 -29.80 -12.87 7.20
C ALA A 421 -29.16 -14.14 6.61
N ALA A 422 -27.94 -14.49 7.02
CA ALA A 422 -27.30 -15.75 6.63
C ALA A 422 -28.11 -16.94 7.11
N ASP A 423 -28.58 -16.90 8.35
CA ASP A 423 -29.29 -17.99 9.02
C ASP A 423 -30.80 -18.00 8.74
N SER A 424 -31.44 -16.84 8.56
CA SER A 424 -32.89 -16.75 8.38
C SER A 424 -33.38 -17.06 6.96
N SER A 425 -32.52 -17.00 5.94
CA SER A 425 -32.95 -17.05 4.54
C SER A 425 -33.01 -18.49 4.00
N SER A 426 -34.21 -19.01 3.76
CA SER A 426 -34.42 -20.23 2.95
C SER A 426 -34.38 -19.97 1.43
N SER A 427 -34.27 -18.71 0.99
CA SER A 427 -34.13 -18.30 -0.41
C SER A 427 -33.07 -17.21 -0.56
N ASP A 428 -32.24 -17.32 -1.60
CA ASP A 428 -31.07 -16.46 -1.78
C ASP A 428 -31.42 -14.99 -2.05
N ASP A 429 -32.63 -14.67 -2.53
CA ASP A 429 -33.06 -13.28 -2.79
C ASP A 429 -33.16 -12.42 -1.53
N SER A 430 -33.62 -12.99 -0.42
CA SER A 430 -33.79 -12.26 0.85
C SER A 430 -32.42 -11.85 1.40
N PHE A 431 -31.53 -12.84 1.56
CA PHE A 431 -30.13 -12.67 1.91
C PHE A 431 -29.41 -11.71 0.95
N THR A 432 -29.67 -11.85 -0.35
CA THR A 432 -29.09 -11.00 -1.38
C THR A 432 -29.48 -9.53 -1.21
N ASN A 433 -30.72 -9.24 -0.82
CA ASN A 433 -31.16 -7.86 -0.65
C ASN A 433 -30.69 -7.24 0.68
N VAL A 434 -30.55 -8.03 1.75
CA VAL A 434 -29.87 -7.60 2.97
C VAL A 434 -28.39 -7.31 2.68
N ILE A 435 -27.68 -8.21 2.00
CA ILE A 435 -26.28 -7.98 1.60
C ILE A 435 -26.14 -6.77 0.66
N LYS A 436 -27.02 -6.56 -0.33
CA LYS A 436 -26.99 -5.34 -1.17
C LYS A 436 -27.14 -4.06 -0.35
N THR A 437 -27.93 -4.09 0.72
CA THR A 437 -28.15 -2.94 1.60
C THR A 437 -26.96 -2.73 2.52
N LEU A 438 -26.46 -3.79 3.14
CA LEU A 438 -25.33 -3.73 4.05
C LEU A 438 -24.00 -3.48 3.34
N VAL A 439 -23.76 -3.98 2.13
CA VAL A 439 -22.53 -3.65 1.37
C VAL A 439 -22.58 -2.25 0.77
N LYS A 440 -23.77 -1.66 0.59
CA LYS A 440 -23.89 -0.20 0.34
C LYS A 440 -23.55 0.65 1.58
N GLY A 441 -23.82 0.15 2.80
CA GLY A 441 -23.41 0.81 4.05
C GLY A 441 -21.94 0.53 4.44
N LEU A 442 -21.46 -0.67 4.13
CA LEU A 442 -20.07 -1.13 4.23
C LEU A 442 -19.31 -0.86 2.91
N CYS A 443 -19.65 0.22 2.20
CA CYS A 443 -19.00 0.62 0.96
C CYS A 443 -17.57 1.06 1.30
N GLY A 444 -16.64 0.10 1.25
CA GLY A 444 -15.29 0.22 1.81
C GLY A 444 -14.76 -1.04 2.49
N ASP A 445 -15.58 -2.07 2.76
CA ASP A 445 -15.04 -3.38 3.18
C ASP A 445 -14.43 -4.14 1.97
N TYR A 446 -13.19 -3.79 1.66
CA TYR A 446 -12.44 -4.40 0.57
C TYR A 446 -11.85 -5.78 0.92
N MET A 447 -11.85 -6.20 2.20
CA MET A 447 -11.55 -7.59 2.56
C MET A 447 -12.65 -8.51 2.02
N LEU A 448 -13.91 -8.12 2.23
CA LEU A 448 -15.07 -8.75 1.58
C LEU A 448 -14.90 -8.75 0.05
N TYR A 449 -14.47 -7.65 -0.58
CA TYR A 449 -14.20 -7.68 -2.03
C TYR A 449 -13.07 -8.64 -2.44
N GLY A 450 -11.97 -8.71 -1.68
CA GLY A 450 -10.85 -9.62 -1.94
C GLY A 450 -11.33 -11.06 -2.07
N TYR A 451 -11.95 -11.59 -1.01
CA TYR A 451 -12.56 -12.93 -0.99
C TYR A 451 -13.61 -13.12 -2.11
N LEU A 452 -14.37 -12.09 -2.47
CA LEU A 452 -15.42 -12.20 -3.49
C LEU A 452 -14.89 -12.16 -4.94
N LYS A 453 -13.86 -11.36 -5.24
CA LYS A 453 -13.18 -11.38 -6.55
C LYS A 453 -12.52 -12.73 -6.76
N GLN A 454 -11.89 -13.26 -5.71
CA GLN A 454 -11.28 -14.59 -5.68
C GLN A 454 -12.31 -15.68 -5.94
N GLY A 455 -13.44 -15.65 -5.22
CA GLY A 455 -14.57 -16.55 -5.48
C GLY A 455 -14.97 -16.54 -6.96
N ARG A 456 -15.21 -15.36 -7.54
CA ARG A 456 -15.71 -15.17 -8.93
C ARG A 456 -14.88 -15.86 -10.02
N THR A 457 -13.59 -16.11 -9.80
CA THR A 457 -12.69 -16.79 -10.75
C THR A 457 -12.72 -18.32 -10.61
N PHE A 458 -13.21 -18.84 -9.49
CA PHE A 458 -13.04 -20.25 -9.09
C PHE A 458 -14.31 -20.97 -8.55
N LEU A 459 -15.51 -20.39 -8.70
CA LEU A 459 -16.82 -20.98 -8.33
C LEU A 459 -17.15 -22.27 -9.12
N GLY A 460 -16.43 -23.36 -8.85
CA GLY A 460 -16.62 -24.66 -9.48
C GLY A 460 -15.41 -25.61 -9.47
N GLN A 461 -14.21 -25.18 -9.03
CA GLN A 461 -13.00 -26.01 -9.08
C GLN A 461 -12.37 -26.36 -7.72
N GLY A 462 -12.97 -25.95 -6.59
CA GLY A 462 -12.59 -26.45 -5.26
C GLY A 462 -11.19 -26.08 -4.76
N ILE A 463 -10.55 -25.09 -5.40
CA ILE A 463 -9.27 -24.52 -4.96
C ILE A 463 -9.54 -23.51 -3.85
N ASP A 464 -8.87 -23.65 -2.71
CA ASP A 464 -8.83 -22.60 -1.70
C ASP A 464 -7.95 -21.45 -2.18
N VAL A 465 -8.44 -20.21 -2.05
CA VAL A 465 -7.77 -19.02 -2.59
C VAL A 465 -7.23 -18.22 -1.41
N GLU A 466 -5.92 -18.34 -1.20
CA GLU A 466 -5.31 -18.00 0.10
C GLU A 466 -4.91 -16.53 0.24
N GLN A 467 -4.73 -15.80 -0.88
CA GLN A 467 -4.06 -14.51 -0.95
C GLN A 467 -4.90 -13.29 -0.49
N PRO A 468 -4.29 -12.17 -0.06
CA PRO A 468 -5.00 -10.89 0.02
C PRO A 468 -5.19 -10.27 -1.37
N ARG A 469 -5.77 -9.06 -1.39
CA ARG A 469 -5.49 -8.01 -2.37
C ARG A 469 -5.38 -6.67 -1.64
N PHE A 470 -5.01 -5.59 -2.33
CA PHE A 470 -5.25 -4.21 -1.88
C PHE A 470 -4.54 -3.80 -0.58
N PHE A 471 -3.32 -4.28 -0.31
CA PHE A 471 -2.52 -3.64 0.76
C PHE A 471 -1.90 -2.32 0.29
N HIS A 472 -1.42 -2.22 -0.96
CA HIS A 472 -0.80 -1.01 -1.52
C HIS A 472 -1.64 0.24 -1.22
N SER A 473 -2.79 0.33 -1.85
CA SER A 473 -3.65 1.52 -1.86
C SER A 473 -4.44 1.71 -0.56
N GLN A 474 -4.45 0.72 0.35
CA GLN A 474 -4.92 0.94 1.71
C GLN A 474 -4.06 1.98 2.44
N ALA A 475 -2.74 2.02 2.24
CA ALA A 475 -1.92 3.03 2.92
C ALA A 475 -2.27 4.45 2.44
N HIS A 476 -2.39 4.67 1.13
CA HIS A 476 -2.83 5.95 0.58
C HIS A 476 -4.18 6.39 1.19
N ILE A 477 -5.18 5.50 1.17
CA ILE A 477 -6.52 5.86 1.66
C ILE A 477 -6.57 6.07 3.18
N LYS A 478 -5.86 5.26 3.97
CA LYS A 478 -5.93 5.27 5.43
C LYS A 478 -5.25 6.47 6.08
N PHE A 479 -4.50 7.25 5.32
CA PHE A 479 -3.77 8.42 5.82
C PHE A 479 -4.49 9.73 5.52
N GLY A 480 -5.33 9.73 4.48
CA GLY A 480 -5.98 10.93 3.97
C GLY A 480 -4.98 11.97 3.43
N LYS A 481 -5.49 13.17 3.16
CA LYS A 481 -4.74 14.37 2.75
C LYS A 481 -3.57 14.07 1.80
N ASP A 482 -2.35 14.45 2.18
CA ASP A 482 -1.18 14.43 1.30
C ASP A 482 -0.79 13.03 0.81
N LEU A 483 -1.03 11.96 1.58
CA LEU A 483 -0.71 10.59 1.12
C LEU A 483 -1.86 9.97 0.30
N LEU A 484 -3.12 10.37 0.54
CA LEU A 484 -4.26 9.96 -0.30
C LEU A 484 -4.19 10.56 -1.70
N ASP A 485 -3.66 11.79 -1.83
CA ASP A 485 -3.32 12.38 -3.12
C ASP A 485 -2.24 11.56 -3.82
N VAL A 486 -2.63 10.58 -4.63
CA VAL A 486 -1.68 9.73 -5.38
C VAL A 486 -0.74 10.57 -6.25
N THR A 487 -1.21 11.66 -6.87
CA THR A 487 -0.41 12.53 -7.74
C THR A 487 0.75 13.18 -7.01
N THR A 488 0.54 13.66 -5.77
CA THR A 488 1.58 14.35 -4.99
C THR A 488 1.99 13.64 -3.70
N SER A 489 1.62 12.36 -3.54
CA SER A 489 1.91 11.53 -2.36
C SER A 489 3.37 11.51 -1.85
N PRO A 490 4.41 11.77 -2.67
CA PRO A 490 5.74 12.05 -2.14
C PRO A 490 5.83 13.25 -1.18
N ASN A 491 4.84 14.15 -1.09
CA ASN A 491 4.77 15.22 -0.09
C ASN A 491 4.96 14.66 1.33
N GLU A 492 4.39 13.49 1.63
CA GLU A 492 4.72 12.73 2.84
C GLU A 492 5.99 11.91 2.62
N ALA A 493 7.13 12.60 2.59
CA ALA A 493 8.44 12.02 2.26
C ALA A 493 8.77 10.75 3.06
N ALA A 494 8.37 10.66 4.33
CA ALA A 494 8.76 9.59 5.24
C ALA A 494 7.91 8.34 5.03
N ALA A 495 6.58 8.46 5.11
CA ALA A 495 5.69 7.34 4.83
C ALA A 495 5.78 6.91 3.37
N PHE A 496 5.82 7.83 2.40
CA PHE A 496 5.87 7.47 0.97
C PHE A 496 7.11 6.64 0.63
N THR A 497 8.31 7.12 0.96
CA THR A 497 9.56 6.43 0.59
C THR A 497 9.79 5.16 1.40
N GLY A 498 9.48 5.18 2.70
CA GLY A 498 9.57 4.01 3.57
C GLY A 498 8.61 2.90 3.16
N TYR A 499 7.36 3.25 2.82
CA TYR A 499 6.34 2.27 2.44
C TYR A 499 6.55 1.71 1.03
N HIS A 500 6.86 2.55 0.03
CA HIS A 500 7.13 2.03 -1.31
C HIS A 500 8.39 1.16 -1.34
N SER A 501 9.36 1.40 -0.44
CA SER A 501 10.48 0.47 -0.23
C SER A 501 10.06 -0.86 0.43
N ASP A 502 8.97 -0.89 1.21
CA ASP A 502 8.40 -2.11 1.80
C ASP A 502 7.64 -2.95 0.76
N ILE A 503 6.90 -2.29 -0.13
CA ILE A 503 6.32 -2.89 -1.33
C ILE A 503 7.44 -3.44 -2.24
N ASP A 504 8.52 -2.68 -2.42
CA ASP A 504 9.67 -3.11 -3.21
C ASP A 504 10.45 -4.28 -2.57
N ARG A 505 10.49 -4.37 -1.23
CA ARG A 505 10.97 -5.56 -0.51
C ARG A 505 10.12 -6.78 -0.88
N ASN A 506 8.79 -6.65 -0.87
CA ASN A 506 7.88 -7.74 -1.23
C ASN A 506 8.08 -8.18 -2.69
N ASN A 507 8.25 -7.22 -3.61
CA ASN A 507 8.54 -7.51 -5.02
C ASN A 507 9.87 -8.23 -5.18
N MET A 508 10.94 -7.75 -4.53
CA MET A 508 12.27 -8.37 -4.58
C MET A 508 12.25 -9.79 -4.00
N MET A 509 11.56 -10.02 -2.88
CA MET A 509 11.34 -11.37 -2.33
C MET A 509 10.65 -12.30 -3.34
N TRP A 510 9.59 -11.81 -4.00
CA TRP A 510 8.89 -12.57 -5.02
C TRP A 510 9.78 -12.86 -6.25
N MET A 511 10.58 -11.89 -6.71
CA MET A 511 11.54 -12.08 -7.82
C MET A 511 12.58 -13.16 -7.47
N VAL A 512 13.20 -13.08 -6.29
CA VAL A 512 14.19 -14.06 -5.79
C VAL A 512 13.59 -15.47 -5.72
N ASN A 513 12.39 -15.60 -5.15
CA ASN A 513 11.66 -16.88 -5.12
C ASN A 513 11.40 -17.39 -6.55
N SER A 514 11.04 -16.50 -7.47
CA SER A 514 10.69 -16.84 -8.87
C SER A 514 11.90 -17.29 -9.70
N GLU A 515 13.05 -16.63 -9.56
CA GLU A 515 14.31 -17.02 -10.24
C GLU A 515 14.74 -18.45 -9.85
N SER A 516 14.51 -18.83 -8.59
CA SER A 516 14.96 -20.12 -8.05
C SER A 516 14.17 -21.33 -8.53
N ALA A 517 12.86 -21.17 -8.74
CA ALA A 517 11.93 -22.28 -8.95
C ALA A 517 11.64 -22.56 -10.43
N VAL A 518 11.86 -21.58 -11.29
CA VAL A 518 11.58 -21.68 -12.73
C VAL A 518 12.76 -21.09 -13.52
N SER A 519 13.70 -21.96 -13.91
CA SER A 519 14.90 -21.62 -14.68
C SER A 519 14.64 -21.15 -16.13
N PHE A 520 13.41 -20.70 -16.44
CA PHE A 520 12.93 -20.40 -17.79
C PHE A 520 11.69 -19.46 -17.78
N MET A 521 11.63 -18.43 -16.94
CA MET A 521 10.59 -17.36 -17.05
C MET A 521 10.93 -16.30 -18.12
N ASP A 522 11.48 -16.74 -19.26
CA ASP A 522 11.81 -15.97 -20.47
C ASP A 522 12.43 -14.58 -20.25
N ASP A 523 13.76 -14.60 -20.06
CA ASP A 523 14.70 -13.47 -20.18
C ASP A 523 14.22 -12.16 -19.54
N ILE A 524 14.45 -12.06 -18.22
CA ILE A 524 14.33 -10.86 -17.37
C ILE A 524 12.87 -10.38 -17.16
N SER A 525 11.92 -10.90 -17.93
CA SER A 525 10.66 -10.19 -18.20
C SER A 525 9.43 -10.65 -17.43
N TRP A 526 9.44 -11.76 -16.69
CA TRP A 526 8.36 -12.12 -15.75
C TRP A 526 6.92 -12.16 -16.32
N ALA A 527 6.78 -12.41 -17.63
CA ALA A 527 5.53 -12.29 -18.40
C ALA A 527 4.92 -10.85 -18.47
N TYR A 528 5.73 -9.82 -18.23
CA TYR A 528 5.40 -8.40 -18.41
C TYR A 528 4.96 -8.12 -19.88
N PRO A 529 3.92 -7.28 -20.11
CA PRO A 529 3.36 -7.05 -21.45
C PRO A 529 4.37 -6.54 -22.48
N ARG A 530 4.48 -7.23 -23.63
CA ARG A 530 5.44 -6.87 -24.70
C ARG A 530 4.83 -6.14 -25.89
N THR A 531 3.50 -6.16 -26.05
CA THR A 531 2.78 -5.62 -27.22
C THR A 531 1.36 -5.20 -26.86
N GLN A 532 0.89 -4.06 -27.41
CA GLN A 532 -0.53 -3.66 -27.34
C GLN A 532 -1.45 -4.74 -27.93
N LYS A 533 -1.00 -5.48 -28.96
CA LYS A 533 -1.77 -6.61 -29.50
C LYS A 533 -1.71 -7.81 -28.56
N VAL A 534 -2.79 -8.05 -27.80
CA VAL A 534 -3.00 -9.29 -27.04
C VAL A 534 -3.79 -10.28 -27.90
N ARG A 535 -3.29 -11.50 -28.07
CA ARG A 535 -4.03 -12.53 -28.82
C ARG A 535 -5.23 -12.99 -27.96
N PRO A 536 -6.44 -13.22 -28.50
CA PRO A 536 -7.57 -13.73 -27.72
C PRO A 536 -7.27 -15.04 -26.96
N GLN A 537 -6.36 -15.86 -27.49
CA GLN A 537 -5.87 -17.08 -26.83
C GLN A 537 -5.11 -16.78 -25.52
N ASP A 538 -4.39 -15.67 -25.47
CA ASP A 538 -3.66 -15.19 -24.28
C ASP A 538 -4.57 -14.40 -23.33
N VAL A 539 -5.83 -14.12 -23.72
CA VAL A 539 -6.93 -13.70 -22.82
C VAL A 539 -7.71 -14.91 -22.29
N ALA A 540 -7.72 -16.04 -23.02
CA ALA A 540 -8.46 -17.25 -22.64
C ALA A 540 -7.67 -18.19 -21.71
N LYS A 541 -6.38 -18.44 -21.99
CA LYS A 541 -5.47 -19.23 -21.13
C LYS A 541 -5.28 -18.60 -19.74
N THR A 542 -5.46 -17.29 -19.66
CA THR A 542 -5.28 -16.43 -18.50
C THR A 542 -6.56 -16.35 -17.66
N ASN A 543 -7.72 -16.09 -18.28
CA ASN A 543 -9.03 -16.15 -17.60
C ASN A 543 -9.32 -17.53 -16.97
N THR A 544 -8.77 -18.63 -17.51
CA THR A 544 -9.03 -19.99 -17.02
C THR A 544 -8.08 -20.46 -15.91
N LYS A 545 -7.05 -19.68 -15.53
CA LYS A 545 -6.06 -20.09 -14.49
C LYS A 545 -5.53 -19.04 -13.52
N GLY A 546 -5.86 -17.75 -13.65
CA GLY A 546 -5.52 -16.75 -12.60
C GLY A 546 -5.73 -15.28 -12.97
N LEU A 547 -5.40 -14.92 -14.21
CA LEU A 547 -5.44 -13.55 -14.73
C LEU A 547 -6.85 -13.09 -15.13
N GLY A 548 -7.80 -13.22 -14.19
CA GLY A 548 -9.20 -12.83 -14.32
C GLY A 548 -9.44 -11.36 -13.97
N LYS A 549 -9.36 -10.47 -14.98
CA LYS A 549 -9.66 -9.03 -14.89
C LYS A 549 -9.00 -8.37 -13.67
N GLY A 550 -7.67 -8.47 -13.64
CA GLY A 550 -6.85 -7.63 -12.78
C GLY A 550 -7.07 -6.15 -13.05
N ILE A 551 -6.84 -5.27 -12.07
CA ILE A 551 -6.87 -3.83 -12.40
C ILE A 551 -5.65 -3.41 -13.20
N SER A 552 -4.55 -4.14 -13.09
CA SER A 552 -3.33 -3.94 -13.88
C SER A 552 -3.28 -4.82 -15.12
N GLY A 553 -4.38 -5.47 -15.50
CA GLY A 553 -4.45 -6.39 -16.63
C GLY A 553 -4.79 -5.71 -17.97
N PRO A 554 -4.91 -6.47 -19.07
CA PRO A 554 -5.18 -5.97 -20.43
C PRO A 554 -6.59 -5.40 -20.66
N PHE A 555 -7.31 -5.07 -19.58
CA PHE A 555 -8.62 -4.41 -19.57
C PHE A 555 -8.78 -3.73 -18.21
N ALA A 556 -7.77 -2.95 -17.84
CA ALA A 556 -7.65 -2.27 -16.56
C ALA A 556 -8.89 -1.41 -16.29
N ILE A 557 -9.55 -1.69 -15.15
CA ILE A 557 -10.80 -1.01 -14.78
C ILE A 557 -10.51 0.45 -14.38
N TYR A 558 -9.27 0.76 -13.99
CA TYR A 558 -8.85 2.12 -13.67
C TYR A 558 -8.83 3.00 -14.93
N ASP A 559 -8.13 2.61 -16.00
CA ASP A 559 -7.99 3.39 -17.23
C ASP A 559 -9.35 3.86 -17.77
N VAL A 560 -10.32 2.94 -17.85
CA VAL A 560 -11.66 3.19 -18.39
C VAL A 560 -12.51 4.10 -17.48
N LEU A 561 -12.25 4.15 -16.17
CA LEU A 561 -13.05 4.89 -15.19
C LEU A 561 -12.40 6.17 -14.64
N ALA A 562 -11.09 6.26 -14.65
CA ALA A 562 -10.34 7.45 -14.25
C ALA A 562 -9.97 8.27 -15.49
N CYS A 563 -9.23 7.67 -16.42
CA CYS A 563 -8.73 8.38 -17.59
C CYS A 563 -9.82 8.60 -18.65
N GLY A 564 -10.63 7.57 -18.94
CA GLY A 564 -11.76 7.65 -19.86
C GLY A 564 -12.90 8.61 -19.44
N ASN A 565 -12.92 9.05 -18.17
CA ASN A 565 -13.89 10.05 -17.67
C ASN A 565 -13.31 11.47 -17.54
N ASN A 566 -12.01 11.67 -17.78
CA ASN A 566 -11.35 12.97 -17.69
C ASN A 566 -10.54 13.24 -18.98
N SER A 567 -11.26 13.37 -20.08
CA SER A 567 -10.73 13.62 -21.43
C SER A 567 -9.89 14.89 -21.55
N ASP A 568 -10.10 15.86 -20.67
CA ASP A 568 -9.43 17.16 -20.72
C ASP A 568 -8.00 17.06 -20.15
N MET A 569 -7.79 16.18 -19.16
CA MET A 569 -6.46 15.80 -18.66
C MET A 569 -5.82 14.74 -19.56
N PHE A 570 -6.57 13.71 -19.93
CA PHE A 570 -6.09 12.52 -20.63
C PHE A 570 -6.44 12.55 -22.12
N TYR A 571 -6.12 13.67 -22.78
CA TYR A 571 -6.50 13.93 -24.18
C TYR A 571 -5.76 13.08 -25.22
N GLU A 572 -4.75 12.29 -24.82
CA GLU A 572 -4.04 11.30 -25.66
C GLU A 572 -4.46 9.85 -25.32
N TYR A 573 -5.43 9.65 -24.42
CA TYR A 573 -5.92 8.33 -24.02
C TYR A 573 -7.20 7.90 -24.79
N GLU A 574 -7.01 7.06 -25.81
CA GLU A 574 -8.11 6.55 -26.64
C GLU A 574 -8.72 5.25 -26.07
N VAL A 575 -9.88 5.38 -25.41
CA VAL A 575 -10.57 4.28 -24.71
C VAL A 575 -10.89 3.11 -25.64
N GLY A 576 -10.20 1.98 -25.45
CA GLY A 576 -10.54 0.70 -26.07
C GLY A 576 -9.85 0.38 -27.40
N GLU A 577 -9.04 1.31 -27.96
CA GLU A 577 -8.14 1.04 -29.10
C GLU A 577 -7.05 0.00 -28.72
N SER A 578 -6.53 0.11 -27.49
CA SER A 578 -5.51 -0.78 -26.92
C SER A 578 -5.98 -1.42 -25.62
N PRO A 579 -5.65 -2.71 -25.37
CA PRO A 579 -5.84 -3.36 -24.06
C PRO A 579 -4.82 -2.89 -23.00
N TRP A 580 -3.71 -2.27 -23.39
CA TRP A 580 -2.69 -1.76 -22.48
C TRP A 580 -2.51 -0.25 -22.65
N LEU A 581 -2.31 0.48 -21.56
CA LEU A 581 -1.98 1.91 -21.60
C LEU A 581 -0.74 2.16 -22.50
N PRO A 582 -0.80 3.13 -23.43
CA PRO A 582 0.38 3.57 -24.16
C PRO A 582 1.48 4.01 -23.19
N GLY A 583 2.72 3.59 -23.44
CA GLY A 583 3.87 3.89 -22.59
C GLY A 583 4.16 2.86 -21.49
N THR A 584 3.33 1.84 -21.30
CA THR A 584 3.46 0.90 -20.17
C THR A 584 4.03 -0.49 -20.54
N LEU A 585 4.35 -0.73 -21.82
CA LEU A 585 4.89 -2.02 -22.27
C LEU A 585 6.37 -2.20 -21.90
N LEU A 586 6.85 -3.45 -21.92
CA LEU A 586 8.22 -3.84 -21.56
C LEU A 586 9.32 -3.03 -22.27
N ASN A 587 9.07 -2.55 -23.49
CA ASN A 587 10.05 -1.79 -24.29
C ASN A 587 9.77 -0.27 -24.28
N ASP A 588 8.72 0.19 -23.60
CA ASP A 588 8.37 1.59 -23.48
C ASP A 588 9.20 2.25 -22.37
N VAL A 589 9.28 3.58 -22.38
CA VAL A 589 10.07 4.39 -21.43
C VAL A 589 9.25 4.63 -20.16
N VAL A 590 9.85 4.38 -18.99
CA VAL A 590 9.17 4.36 -17.68
C VAL A 590 8.50 5.68 -17.30
N ASN A 591 9.02 6.80 -17.82
CA ASN A 591 8.39 8.12 -17.81
C ASN A 591 9.04 8.97 -18.92
N ASP A 592 8.45 9.02 -20.12
CA ASP A 592 8.94 9.87 -21.22
C ASP A 592 8.56 11.36 -21.04
N GLY A 593 7.51 11.65 -20.27
CA GLY A 593 7.15 12.99 -19.81
C GLY A 593 8.24 13.63 -18.93
N PHE A 594 8.89 12.85 -18.06
CA PHE A 594 10.04 13.26 -17.23
C PHE A 594 11.02 12.09 -17.01
N PRO A 595 11.98 11.89 -17.95
CA PRO A 595 12.90 10.76 -17.96
C PRO A 595 13.78 10.52 -16.73
N PHE A 596 13.74 9.28 -16.21
CA PHE A 596 14.76 8.74 -15.30
C PHE A 596 16.08 8.50 -16.03
N LYS A 597 17.20 8.97 -15.46
CA LYS A 597 18.56 8.83 -16.00
C LYS A 597 19.58 8.65 -14.87
N ASN A 598 20.78 8.16 -15.18
CA ASN A 598 21.94 8.03 -14.27
C ASN A 598 21.68 7.23 -12.97
N LEU A 599 20.66 6.38 -12.91
CA LEU A 599 20.33 5.60 -11.70
C LEU A 599 21.35 4.49 -11.42
N PHE A 600 22.02 3.97 -12.45
CA PHE A 600 22.96 2.85 -12.33
C PHE A 600 24.39 3.29 -12.62
N THR A 601 25.34 2.50 -12.11
CA THR A 601 26.77 2.75 -12.27
C THR A 601 27.42 1.49 -12.82
N CYS A 602 27.83 1.55 -14.08
CA CYS A 602 28.34 0.43 -14.87
C CYS A 602 29.78 0.67 -15.34
N LYS A 603 30.35 -0.29 -16.06
CA LYS A 603 31.66 -0.14 -16.70
C LYS A 603 31.53 0.69 -17.97
N SER A 604 32.63 1.31 -18.42
CA SER A 604 32.69 2.35 -19.47
C SER A 604 31.95 2.05 -20.78
N ASP A 605 31.73 0.77 -21.08
CA ASP A 605 31.28 0.30 -22.38
C ASP A 605 29.77 -0.05 -22.38
N GLU A 606 29.13 -0.05 -21.21
CA GLU A 606 27.70 -0.34 -21.03
C GLU A 606 26.88 0.95 -20.97
N LYS A 607 25.75 1.01 -21.71
CA LYS A 607 24.81 2.13 -21.65
C LYS A 607 23.81 1.96 -20.50
N CYS A 608 24.25 2.17 -19.27
CA CYS A 608 23.40 2.12 -18.07
C CYS A 608 22.89 3.49 -17.60
N ASP A 609 23.09 4.56 -18.37
CA ASP A 609 22.68 5.94 -18.07
C ASP A 609 21.19 6.22 -18.39
N GLY A 610 20.53 5.35 -19.16
CA GLY A 610 19.21 5.57 -19.75
C GLY A 610 19.25 6.40 -21.04
N GLY A 611 20.44 6.82 -21.48
CA GLY A 611 20.66 7.62 -22.68
C GLY A 611 19.81 8.90 -22.77
N SER A 612 19.47 9.29 -24.00
CA SER A 612 18.69 10.50 -24.25
C SER A 612 17.22 10.39 -23.83
N LYS A 613 16.63 9.19 -23.90
CA LYS A 613 15.20 8.94 -23.63
C LYS A 613 14.86 8.60 -22.18
N GLY A 614 15.82 8.12 -21.39
CA GLY A 614 15.57 7.48 -20.10
C GLY A 614 15.29 5.99 -20.22
N TYR A 615 15.30 5.29 -19.08
CA TYR A 615 15.16 3.83 -19.02
C TYR A 615 13.81 3.32 -19.51
N THR A 616 13.84 2.17 -20.19
CA THR A 616 12.67 1.35 -20.46
C THR A 616 12.30 0.46 -19.28
N HIS A 617 11.06 -0.05 -19.26
CA HIS A 617 10.60 -1.01 -18.26
C HIS A 617 11.51 -2.26 -18.22
N ARG A 618 11.97 -2.74 -19.38
CA ARG A 618 12.97 -3.82 -19.52
C ARG A 618 14.28 -3.48 -18.82
N GLU A 619 14.81 -2.28 -19.02
CA GLU A 619 16.09 -1.87 -18.44
C GLU A 619 15.96 -1.72 -16.92
N MET A 620 14.84 -1.22 -16.41
CA MET A 620 14.58 -1.22 -14.98
C MET A 620 14.50 -2.63 -14.40
N LEU A 621 13.76 -3.56 -15.02
CA LEU A 621 13.71 -4.97 -14.61
C LEU A 621 15.10 -5.66 -14.69
N TYR A 622 15.92 -5.30 -15.67
CA TYR A 622 17.28 -5.82 -15.86
C TYR A 622 18.24 -5.32 -14.79
N TRP A 623 18.36 -4.01 -14.61
CA TRP A 623 19.30 -3.41 -13.66
C TRP A 623 18.87 -3.57 -12.20
N THR A 624 17.65 -4.05 -11.96
CA THR A 624 17.13 -4.32 -10.61
C THR A 624 16.64 -5.76 -10.42
N SER A 625 17.09 -6.70 -11.27
CA SER A 625 16.96 -8.12 -10.94
C SER A 625 17.87 -8.46 -9.74
N PRO A 626 17.56 -9.48 -8.93
CA PRO A 626 18.36 -9.88 -7.78
C PRO A 626 19.87 -10.06 -8.06
N GLU A 627 20.25 -10.60 -9.22
CA GLU A 627 21.67 -10.71 -9.62
C GLU A 627 22.40 -9.38 -9.85
N ARG A 628 21.67 -8.27 -10.04
CA ARG A 628 22.18 -7.03 -10.67
C ARG A 628 21.89 -5.76 -9.87
N THR A 629 20.90 -5.80 -9.00
CA THR A 629 20.46 -4.66 -8.20
C THR A 629 21.59 -4.06 -7.35
N PRO A 630 21.74 -2.71 -7.29
CA PRO A 630 22.74 -2.07 -6.44
C PRO A 630 22.34 -2.06 -4.95
N TYR A 631 21.13 -2.50 -4.62
CA TYR A 631 20.60 -2.60 -3.25
C TYR A 631 19.83 -3.91 -3.03
N THR A 632 19.78 -4.37 -1.79
CA THR A 632 18.94 -5.46 -1.29
C THR A 632 18.24 -5.02 -0.01
N TYR A 633 17.58 -5.95 0.67
CA TYR A 633 16.92 -5.75 1.96
C TYR A 633 17.58 -6.59 3.04
N ASP A 634 17.58 -6.15 4.30
CA ASP A 634 18.09 -6.91 5.47
C ASP A 634 17.55 -8.36 5.53
N THR A 635 16.25 -8.51 5.34
CA THR A 635 15.50 -9.79 5.22
C THR A 635 15.90 -10.67 4.03
N LEU A 636 16.66 -10.13 3.08
CA LEU A 636 17.27 -10.85 1.94
C LEU A 636 18.81 -10.87 2.02
N GLU A 637 19.43 -10.17 2.98
CA GLU A 637 20.88 -9.96 3.09
C GLU A 637 21.63 -11.30 3.10
N HIS A 638 21.11 -12.28 3.85
CA HIS A 638 21.62 -13.65 3.95
C HIS A 638 21.74 -14.44 2.63
N LEU A 639 21.11 -14.01 1.53
CA LEU A 639 21.25 -14.65 0.21
C LEU A 639 22.41 -14.09 -0.61
N TYR A 640 22.99 -12.95 -0.19
CA TYR A 640 24.09 -12.27 -0.89
C TYR A 640 25.49 -12.61 -0.30
N TYR A 641 25.56 -13.43 0.75
CA TYR A 641 26.81 -13.86 1.38
C TYR A 641 26.75 -15.35 1.75
N ASP A 642 27.80 -16.09 1.42
CA ASP A 642 28.19 -17.24 2.27
C ASP A 642 28.77 -16.65 3.57
N ILE A 643 28.26 -17.09 4.72
CA ILE A 643 28.76 -16.74 6.07
C ILE A 643 29.67 -17.86 6.58
#